data_AF-A0A0D3EFR8-F1
#
_entry.id   AF-A0A0D3EFR8-F1
#
_cell.length_a   1.000
_cell.length_b   1.000
_cell.length_c   1.000
_cell.angle_alpha   90.00
_cell.angle_beta   90.00
_cell.angle_gamma   90.00
#
_symmetry.space_group_name_H-M   'P 1'
#
loop_
_entity.id
_entity.type
_entity.pdbx_description
1 polymer ?
#
loop_
_entity_poly.entity_id
_entity_poly.type
_entity_poly.pdbx_seq_one_letter_code
_entity_poly.pdbx_strand_id
1 'polypeptide(L)'
;MSWLRTAVNKAVEVGNRKNITRTVKNYADSVVQQAGQAVAEGAKLFQDRIRVGAYKSVNQTIQRLEEAAVSFRGHERALLITRWLSVLKEIDKATGGASVKDKDVTSEEQIAYDEAKRREWVLYYDPDIGGQPLNFRDVFLQSQALEGIVLSMIMEPPHDEEVTLLLEMFRLCLNGGKEVHDAIVSSMQDLATVFSSYKDEVLVKQDELIQFAQNAITGLKINAEMLRIDAEASDLRKKLEKMNASQIPQESEDKEVKAAPLTIEALKETLAKIRLCSRLEALLNRKRQLSNGDSPDIHAQKVDKLKVLLESLANSISKAEKRISENRLQKEEALKARVVKADETGEKEKELSAEIAQLEKQRDELEAELKKVNITLAAAQARFRNATEERDQFGEANNQIIAHLKTKEDDLSKSVVACKKESEVIKTWINFLEDTWLLQCSYTETKDKQTLDELEKHEDYFSDVAFNILTTYKKEVTPLVRRIENYVENLKNLGPGLEKPPNADQGDIQVANPRKSLEQEYLDYETKIIATFSIVDNMKEHFQVLQSKLEKKDDRRVKELFDDMEKLRQEFEAIARPTLEIETPSPKSVASSPKAPKPSSSSMDAPLESTTTVTQKPAVSETAPTTTTAGSSREFNHEAELAELESEFGKVARDYTADEVDGWEFDELEKELQ
;
A
#
# COMPACT_ATOMS: atom_id res chain seq x y z
N MET A 1 -12.29 -17.16 53.82
CA MET A 1 -11.90 -17.24 52.39
C MET A 1 -12.90 -18.07 51.55
N SER A 2 -14.12 -17.59 51.27
CA SER A 2 -15.06 -18.35 50.40
C SER A 2 -16.13 -17.56 49.61
N TRP A 3 -16.16 -16.21 49.66
CA TRP A 3 -17.12 -15.41 48.87
C TRP A 3 -16.54 -14.71 47.64
N LEU A 4 -15.22 -14.43 47.61
CA LEU A 4 -14.57 -13.76 46.47
C LEU A 4 -14.58 -14.55 45.15
N ARG A 5 -14.77 -15.88 45.17
CA ARG A 5 -14.80 -16.72 43.96
C ARG A 5 -16.16 -16.70 43.22
N THR A 6 -17.23 -16.24 43.86
CA THR A 6 -18.59 -16.32 43.29
C THR A 6 -18.98 -15.07 42.49
N ALA A 7 -18.42 -13.90 42.84
CA ALA A 7 -18.74 -12.63 42.16
C ALA A 7 -18.13 -12.54 40.76
N VAL A 8 -16.83 -12.89 40.62
CA VAL A 8 -16.08 -12.71 39.36
C VAL A 8 -16.65 -13.56 38.22
N ASN A 9 -17.04 -14.81 38.48
CA ASN A 9 -17.54 -15.72 37.44
C ASN A 9 -18.86 -15.25 36.79
N LYS A 10 -19.62 -14.35 37.41
CA LYS A 10 -20.91 -13.87 36.87
C LYS A 10 -20.83 -12.58 36.06
N ALA A 11 -19.65 -11.97 35.95
CA ALA A 11 -19.40 -10.81 35.09
C ALA A 11 -18.79 -11.18 33.72
N VAL A 12 -18.26 -12.40 33.56
CA VAL A 12 -17.51 -12.82 32.36
C VAL A 12 -18.42 -13.25 31.20
N GLU A 13 -19.64 -13.73 31.45
CA GLU A 13 -20.50 -14.33 30.42
C GLU A 13 -21.17 -13.34 29.44
N VAL A 14 -21.20 -12.04 29.75
CA VAL A 14 -21.99 -11.05 28.96
C VAL A 14 -21.14 -10.29 27.93
N GLY A 15 -19.80 -10.35 28.00
CA GLY A 15 -18.90 -9.55 27.17
C GLY A 15 -18.49 -10.15 25.81
N ASN A 16 -18.85 -11.40 25.51
CA ASN A 16 -18.17 -12.15 24.44
C ASN A 16 -18.84 -12.04 23.04
N ARG A 17 -18.62 -10.90 22.37
CA ARG A 17 -18.75 -10.77 20.91
C ARG A 17 -17.54 -10.05 20.32
N LYS A 18 -16.53 -10.80 19.86
CA LYS A 18 -15.40 -10.28 19.06
C LYS A 18 -15.11 -11.22 17.89
N ASN A 19 -15.17 -10.70 16.66
CA ASN A 19 -15.13 -11.53 15.45
C ASN A 19 -13.70 -11.95 15.02
N ILE A 20 -12.66 -11.27 15.51
CA ILE A 20 -11.28 -11.41 15.02
C ILE A 20 -10.59 -12.70 15.50
N THR A 21 -10.83 -13.11 16.75
CA THR A 21 -10.22 -14.32 17.35
C THR A 21 -10.60 -15.60 16.60
N ARG A 22 -11.73 -15.57 15.86
CA ARG A 22 -12.16 -16.68 15.03
C ARG A 22 -11.34 -16.83 13.76
N THR A 23 -10.86 -15.73 13.15
CA THR A 23 -10.09 -15.77 11.90
C THR A 23 -8.76 -16.48 12.11
N VAL A 24 -7.92 -15.97 13.02
CA VAL A 24 -6.58 -16.53 13.27
C VAL A 24 -6.63 -17.97 13.79
N LYS A 25 -7.59 -18.30 14.67
CA LYS A 25 -7.67 -19.66 15.22
C LYS A 25 -8.32 -20.68 14.28
N ASN A 26 -9.41 -20.32 13.57
CA ASN A 26 -9.95 -21.22 12.55
C ASN A 26 -8.93 -21.45 11.42
N TYR A 27 -8.07 -20.48 11.13
CA TYR A 27 -6.98 -20.64 10.18
C TYR A 27 -6.05 -21.78 10.63
N ALA A 28 -5.53 -21.73 11.85
CA ALA A 28 -4.70 -22.80 12.41
C ALA A 28 -5.41 -24.17 12.43
N ASP A 29 -6.63 -24.25 12.97
CA ASP A 29 -7.37 -25.51 13.09
C ASP A 29 -7.83 -26.09 11.73
N SER A 30 -8.09 -25.25 10.72
CA SER A 30 -8.35 -25.67 9.33
C SER A 30 -7.07 -26.11 8.61
N VAL A 31 -5.95 -25.40 8.85
CA VAL A 31 -4.63 -25.76 8.30
C VAL A 31 -4.19 -27.13 8.81
N VAL A 32 -4.53 -27.55 10.03
CA VAL A 32 -4.23 -28.94 10.48
C VAL A 32 -4.91 -30.01 9.61
N GLN A 33 -6.10 -29.74 9.05
CA GLN A 33 -6.77 -30.68 8.13
C GLN A 33 -6.33 -30.48 6.66
N GLN A 34 -6.10 -29.24 6.22
CA GLN A 34 -5.68 -28.95 4.84
C GLN A 34 -4.18 -29.20 4.59
N ALA A 35 -3.31 -29.15 5.59
CA ALA A 35 -1.89 -29.46 5.47
C ALA A 35 -1.66 -30.89 4.97
N GLY A 36 -2.52 -31.84 5.38
CA GLY A 36 -2.49 -33.22 4.88
C GLY A 36 -2.70 -33.35 3.36
N GLN A 37 -3.27 -32.33 2.71
CA GLN A 37 -3.38 -32.25 1.24
C GLN A 37 -2.35 -31.27 0.65
N ALA A 38 -2.09 -30.13 1.30
CA ALA A 38 -1.11 -29.15 0.83
C ALA A 38 0.32 -29.71 0.77
N VAL A 39 0.73 -30.55 1.73
CA VAL A 39 2.04 -31.24 1.73
C VAL A 39 2.20 -32.16 0.51
N ALA A 40 1.10 -32.75 0.01
CA ALA A 40 1.11 -33.60 -1.18
C ALA A 40 1.12 -32.80 -2.51
N GLU A 41 0.82 -31.50 -2.49
CA GLU A 41 0.71 -30.67 -3.70
C GLU A 41 1.78 -29.56 -3.80
N GLY A 42 2.37 -29.13 -2.68
CA GLY A 42 3.57 -28.27 -2.68
C GLY A 42 4.77 -28.90 -3.41
N ALA A 43 4.81 -30.24 -3.47
CA ALA A 43 5.76 -30.99 -4.30
C ALA A 43 5.49 -30.87 -5.82
N LYS A 44 4.22 -30.74 -6.23
CA LYS A 44 3.79 -30.76 -7.65
C LYS A 44 4.02 -29.45 -8.39
N LEU A 45 4.05 -28.32 -7.68
CA LEU A 45 4.05 -26.95 -8.25
C LEU A 45 5.23 -26.68 -9.23
N PHE A 46 6.24 -27.56 -9.23
CA PHE A 46 7.45 -27.56 -10.05
C PHE A 46 7.71 -28.89 -10.80
N GLN A 47 6.78 -29.86 -10.79
CA GLN A 47 6.89 -31.14 -11.53
C GLN A 47 5.77 -31.38 -12.54
N ASP A 48 4.65 -30.67 -12.46
CA ASP A 48 3.59 -30.78 -13.48
C ASP A 48 4.10 -30.35 -14.86
N ARG A 49 4.12 -31.29 -15.81
CA ARG A 49 4.50 -31.04 -17.19
C ARG A 49 3.60 -29.97 -17.81
N ILE A 50 4.24 -28.95 -18.38
CA ILE A 50 3.63 -27.74 -18.94
C ILE A 50 2.38 -28.06 -19.78
N ARG A 51 1.21 -27.67 -19.25
CA ARG A 51 0.00 -27.52 -20.08
C ARG A 51 0.04 -26.14 -20.72
N VAL A 52 0.47 -26.09 -21.98
CA VAL A 52 0.58 -24.85 -22.76
C VAL A 52 -0.76 -24.09 -22.71
N GLY A 53 -0.72 -22.84 -22.22
CA GLY A 53 -1.87 -21.92 -22.22
C GLY A 53 -2.62 -21.70 -20.90
N ALA A 54 -2.16 -22.24 -19.77
CA ALA A 54 -2.77 -21.97 -18.45
C ALA A 54 -1.88 -21.05 -17.58
N TYR A 55 -2.30 -19.79 -17.42
CA TYR A 55 -1.70 -18.87 -16.44
C TYR A 55 -2.00 -19.33 -15.00
N LYS A 56 -1.09 -19.06 -14.07
CA LYS A 56 -1.36 -19.21 -12.63
C LYS A 56 -1.98 -17.92 -12.08
N SER A 57 -2.90 -18.02 -11.12
CA SER A 57 -3.46 -16.85 -10.43
C SER A 57 -2.37 -16.07 -9.68
N VAL A 58 -2.41 -14.74 -9.77
CA VAL A 58 -1.50 -13.84 -9.04
C VAL A 58 -1.84 -13.88 -7.56
N ASN A 59 -3.10 -13.62 -7.21
CA ASN A 59 -3.59 -13.56 -5.83
C ASN A 59 -3.34 -14.88 -5.07
N GLN A 60 -3.64 -16.03 -5.68
CA GLN A 60 -3.36 -17.34 -5.05
C GLN A 60 -1.87 -17.69 -4.97
N THR A 61 -1.00 -16.96 -5.68
CA THR A 61 0.46 -17.15 -5.59
C THR A 61 1.04 -16.23 -4.51
N ILE A 62 0.62 -14.96 -4.47
CA ILE A 62 0.94 -14.01 -3.40
C ILE A 62 0.62 -14.63 -2.04
N GLN A 63 -0.62 -15.09 -1.84
CA GLN A 63 -1.06 -15.71 -0.59
C GLN A 63 -0.17 -16.90 -0.18
N ARG A 64 0.15 -17.81 -1.11
CA ARG A 64 1.02 -18.98 -0.85
C ARG A 64 2.46 -18.60 -0.53
N LEU A 65 2.98 -17.52 -1.09
CA LEU A 65 4.32 -17.02 -0.80
C LEU A 65 4.37 -16.43 0.62
N GLU A 66 3.36 -15.64 1.00
CA GLU A 66 3.22 -15.05 2.34
C GLU A 66 3.03 -16.12 3.41
N GLU A 67 2.14 -17.09 3.17
CA GLU A 67 1.95 -18.29 4.00
C GLU A 67 3.27 -19.04 4.23
N ALA A 68 4.02 -19.34 3.16
CA ALA A 68 5.27 -20.07 3.26
C ALA A 68 6.34 -19.28 4.03
N ALA A 69 6.47 -17.98 3.75
CA ALA A 69 7.46 -17.10 4.38
C ALA A 69 7.35 -17.07 5.91
N VAL A 70 6.12 -17.08 6.44
CA VAL A 70 5.89 -17.07 7.90
C VAL A 70 5.77 -18.47 8.52
N SER A 71 5.69 -19.54 7.74
CA SER A 71 5.52 -20.92 8.23
C SER A 71 6.83 -21.68 8.44
N PHE A 72 7.80 -21.57 7.51
CA PHE A 72 9.05 -22.35 7.58
C PHE A 72 10.08 -21.74 8.55
N ARG A 73 10.93 -22.59 9.15
CA ARG A 73 11.98 -22.19 10.12
C ARG A 73 13.31 -22.89 9.83
N GLY A 74 14.40 -22.35 10.38
CA GLY A 74 15.78 -22.83 10.20
C GLY A 74 16.09 -23.40 8.81
N HIS A 75 16.49 -24.67 8.76
CA HIS A 75 16.90 -25.32 7.50
C HIS A 75 15.78 -25.41 6.45
N GLU A 76 14.51 -25.54 6.83
CA GLU A 76 13.40 -25.53 5.87
C GLU A 76 13.22 -24.16 5.22
N ARG A 77 13.45 -23.09 6.00
CA ARG A 77 13.48 -21.70 5.53
C ARG A 77 14.68 -21.44 4.62
N ALA A 78 15.87 -21.98 4.95
CA ALA A 78 17.03 -21.93 4.06
C ALA A 78 16.76 -22.57 2.68
N LEU A 79 16.12 -23.76 2.66
CA LEU A 79 15.72 -24.44 1.42
C LEU A 79 14.66 -23.65 0.63
N LEU A 80 13.69 -23.03 1.31
CA LEU A 80 12.69 -22.15 0.70
C LEU A 80 13.36 -20.95 0.00
N ILE A 81 14.22 -20.22 0.72
CA ILE A 81 14.93 -19.05 0.19
C ILE A 81 15.82 -19.44 -0.98
N THR A 82 16.57 -20.54 -0.88
CA THR A 82 17.41 -21.08 -1.96
C THR A 82 16.59 -21.33 -3.24
N ARG A 83 15.38 -21.88 -3.09
CA ARG A 83 14.47 -22.14 -4.23
C ARG A 83 13.98 -20.85 -4.88
N TRP A 84 13.55 -19.87 -4.09
CA TRP A 84 13.10 -18.57 -4.61
C TRP A 84 14.26 -17.79 -5.25
N LEU A 85 15.45 -17.82 -4.64
CA LEU A 85 16.67 -17.23 -5.18
C LEU A 85 17.05 -17.79 -6.56
N SER A 86 16.90 -19.08 -6.84
CA SER A 86 17.21 -19.62 -8.18
C SER A 86 16.35 -18.94 -9.25
N VAL A 87 15.04 -18.90 -9.03
CA VAL A 87 14.08 -18.30 -9.97
C VAL A 87 14.31 -16.78 -10.10
N LEU A 88 14.55 -16.07 -8.99
CA LEU A 88 14.87 -14.64 -9.01
C LEU A 88 16.17 -14.36 -9.78
N LYS A 89 17.22 -15.17 -9.57
CA LYS A 89 18.51 -15.05 -10.29
C LYS A 89 18.39 -15.41 -11.78
N GLU A 90 17.49 -16.32 -12.16
CA GLU A 90 17.23 -16.67 -13.56
C GLU A 90 16.49 -15.54 -14.31
N ILE A 91 15.49 -14.94 -13.65
CA ILE A 91 14.76 -13.78 -14.19
C ILE A 91 15.66 -12.55 -14.26
N ASP A 92 16.46 -12.30 -13.23
CA ASP A 92 17.36 -11.14 -13.18
C ASP A 92 18.43 -11.23 -14.28
N LYS A 93 19.08 -12.38 -14.48
CA LYS A 93 20.04 -12.61 -15.58
C LYS A 93 19.43 -12.36 -16.97
N ALA A 94 18.19 -12.77 -17.19
CA ALA A 94 17.51 -12.54 -18.46
C ALA A 94 17.02 -11.08 -18.63
N THR A 95 16.85 -10.34 -17.54
CA THR A 95 16.44 -8.93 -17.58
C THR A 95 17.66 -8.00 -17.72
N GLY A 96 18.74 -8.28 -17.00
CA GLY A 96 20.00 -7.52 -17.02
C GLY A 96 20.94 -7.85 -18.18
N GLY A 97 20.71 -8.97 -18.89
CA GLY A 97 21.54 -9.44 -20.01
C GLY A 97 21.68 -8.48 -21.19
N ALA A 98 20.85 -7.42 -21.26
CA ALA A 98 20.96 -6.35 -22.24
C ALA A 98 22.13 -5.37 -21.98
N SER A 99 22.85 -5.48 -20.86
CA SER A 99 23.91 -4.53 -20.46
C SER A 99 25.31 -5.14 -20.48
N VAL A 100 26.09 -4.79 -21.52
CA VAL A 100 27.56 -4.83 -21.59
C VAL A 100 28.22 -6.22 -21.48
N LYS A 101 28.25 -6.98 -22.60
CA LYS A 101 29.52 -7.37 -23.27
C LYS A 101 29.34 -7.98 -24.68
N ASP A 102 30.28 -7.59 -25.55
CA ASP A 102 30.66 -8.12 -26.88
C ASP A 102 29.60 -8.68 -27.87
N LYS A 103 29.29 -7.84 -28.87
CA LYS A 103 29.39 -8.06 -30.34
C LYS A 103 28.68 -9.24 -31.05
N ASP A 104 28.10 -8.86 -32.20
CA ASP A 104 27.82 -9.68 -33.39
C ASP A 104 26.97 -10.95 -33.21
N VAL A 105 25.70 -10.74 -32.83
CA VAL A 105 24.58 -11.63 -33.18
C VAL A 105 23.42 -10.79 -33.74
N THR A 106 22.67 -11.35 -34.69
CA THR A 106 21.61 -10.66 -35.46
C THR A 106 20.45 -10.20 -34.57
N SER A 107 20.08 -8.91 -34.63
CA SER A 107 19.08 -8.30 -33.73
C SER A 107 17.71 -8.99 -33.71
N GLU A 108 17.29 -9.61 -34.81
CA GLU A 108 15.99 -10.28 -34.92
C GLU A 108 15.99 -11.65 -34.24
N GLU A 109 17.12 -12.37 -34.28
CA GLU A 109 17.29 -13.66 -33.60
C GLU A 109 17.39 -13.47 -32.08
N GLN A 110 18.04 -12.39 -31.63
CA GLN A 110 18.11 -12.03 -30.21
C GLN A 110 16.72 -11.76 -29.62
N ILE A 111 15.88 -11.00 -30.33
CA ILE A 111 14.50 -10.70 -29.93
C ILE A 111 13.63 -11.98 -29.95
N ALA A 112 13.74 -12.81 -30.99
CA ALA A 112 13.02 -14.07 -31.06
C ALA A 112 13.41 -15.04 -29.93
N TYR A 113 14.70 -15.08 -29.54
CA TYR A 113 15.20 -15.87 -28.43
C TYR A 113 14.68 -15.36 -27.08
N ASP A 114 14.70 -14.06 -26.82
CA ASP A 114 14.15 -13.48 -25.60
C ASP A 114 12.62 -13.66 -25.52
N GLU A 115 11.88 -13.52 -26.63
CA GLU A 115 10.45 -13.84 -26.63
C GLU A 115 10.16 -15.33 -26.46
N ALA A 116 11.02 -16.22 -26.95
CA ALA A 116 10.89 -17.66 -26.71
C ALA A 116 11.16 -17.99 -25.23
N LYS A 117 12.17 -17.36 -24.63
CA LYS A 117 12.55 -17.55 -23.22
C LYS A 117 11.54 -16.96 -22.25
N ARG A 118 10.94 -15.80 -22.56
CA ARG A 118 9.77 -15.26 -21.82
C ARG A 118 8.55 -16.19 -21.91
N ARG A 119 8.41 -16.96 -22.99
CA ARG A 119 7.36 -18.00 -23.16
C ARG A 119 7.68 -19.32 -22.44
N GLU A 120 8.92 -19.52 -21.99
CA GLU A 120 9.35 -20.67 -21.19
C GLU A 120 9.08 -20.46 -19.68
N TRP A 121 8.82 -19.22 -19.26
CA TRP A 121 8.55 -18.87 -17.86
C TRP A 121 7.10 -19.14 -17.42
N VAL A 122 6.94 -19.42 -16.13
CA VAL A 122 5.63 -19.47 -15.48
C VAL A 122 5.10 -18.04 -15.35
N LEU A 123 4.14 -17.70 -16.21
CA LEU A 123 3.44 -16.42 -16.19
C LEU A 123 2.20 -16.47 -15.30
N TYR A 124 1.95 -15.37 -14.60
CA TYR A 124 0.86 -15.20 -13.65
C TYR A 124 -0.12 -14.14 -14.15
N TYR A 125 -1.42 -14.41 -14.08
CA TYR A 125 -2.46 -13.50 -14.56
C TYR A 125 -3.80 -13.82 -13.89
N ASP A 126 -4.46 -12.80 -13.33
CA ASP A 126 -5.86 -12.85 -12.90
C ASP A 126 -6.67 -11.90 -13.81
N PRO A 127 -7.79 -12.35 -14.42
CA PRO A 127 -8.57 -11.50 -15.34
C PRO A 127 -9.06 -10.20 -14.71
N ASP A 128 -9.40 -10.22 -13.42
CA ASP A 128 -9.97 -9.10 -12.68
C ASP A 128 -8.96 -7.97 -12.37
N ILE A 129 -7.65 -8.28 -12.42
CA ILE A 129 -6.56 -7.30 -12.22
C ILE A 129 -6.24 -6.57 -13.53
N GLY A 130 -6.41 -7.25 -14.66
CA GLY A 130 -6.08 -6.72 -15.99
C GLY A 130 -4.57 -6.54 -16.24
N GLY A 131 -4.23 -5.90 -17.37
CA GLY A 131 -2.84 -5.64 -17.77
C GLY A 131 -2.14 -6.83 -18.45
N GLN A 132 -0.81 -6.84 -18.39
CA GLN A 132 0.05 -7.88 -18.97
C GLN A 132 0.33 -9.01 -17.95
N PRO A 133 0.53 -10.26 -18.38
CA PRO A 133 0.94 -11.34 -17.49
C PRO A 133 2.27 -11.03 -16.77
N LEU A 134 2.29 -11.30 -15.47
CA LEU A 134 3.41 -11.05 -14.57
C LEU A 134 4.39 -12.23 -14.55
N ASN A 135 5.66 -11.95 -14.28
CA ASN A 135 6.67 -12.97 -13.99
C ASN A 135 6.79 -13.23 -12.48
N PHE A 136 7.56 -14.26 -12.06
CA PHE A 136 7.69 -14.59 -10.63
C PHE A 136 8.30 -13.47 -9.77
N ARG A 137 9.25 -12.67 -10.29
CA ARG A 137 9.83 -11.53 -9.56
C ARG A 137 8.77 -10.46 -9.29
N ASP A 138 7.90 -10.17 -10.26
CA ASP A 138 6.82 -9.18 -10.09
C ASP A 138 5.87 -9.61 -8.96
N VAL A 139 5.42 -10.87 -8.99
CA VAL A 139 4.51 -11.46 -7.99
C VAL A 139 5.18 -11.55 -6.61
N PHE A 140 6.47 -11.92 -6.57
CA PHE A 140 7.24 -11.97 -5.33
C PHE A 140 7.39 -10.58 -4.68
N LEU A 141 7.73 -9.55 -5.47
CA LEU A 141 7.86 -8.17 -4.99
C LEU A 141 6.51 -7.54 -4.60
N GLN A 142 5.40 -7.94 -5.23
CA GLN A 142 4.05 -7.55 -4.82
C GLN A 142 3.64 -8.20 -3.49
N SER A 143 4.04 -9.45 -3.25
CA SER A 143 3.75 -10.16 -1.99
C SER A 143 4.54 -9.61 -0.79
N GLN A 144 4.04 -9.85 0.41
CA GLN A 144 4.73 -9.63 1.69
C GLN A 144 5.72 -10.76 2.05
N ALA A 145 6.11 -11.62 1.12
CA ALA A 145 6.92 -12.81 1.41
C ALA A 145 8.38 -12.49 1.78
N LEU A 146 8.94 -11.40 1.26
CA LEU A 146 10.26 -10.91 1.67
C LEU A 146 10.23 -10.44 3.12
N GLU A 147 9.23 -9.65 3.47
CA GLU A 147 8.96 -9.20 4.83
C GLU A 147 8.71 -10.39 5.76
N GLY A 148 7.85 -11.33 5.40
CA GLY A 148 7.53 -12.52 6.19
C GLY A 148 8.76 -13.35 6.55
N ILE A 149 9.74 -13.47 5.64
CA ILE A 149 11.04 -14.09 5.94
C ILE A 149 11.78 -13.28 7.02
N VAL A 150 11.92 -11.96 6.86
CA VAL A 150 12.59 -11.10 7.85
C VAL A 150 11.91 -11.18 9.22
N LEU A 151 10.59 -11.12 9.28
CA LEU A 151 9.84 -11.29 10.53
C LEU A 151 10.07 -12.67 11.16
N SER A 152 10.12 -13.74 10.35
CA SER A 152 10.44 -15.07 10.85
C SER A 152 11.85 -15.15 11.45
N MET A 153 12.80 -14.36 10.94
CA MET A 153 14.18 -14.29 11.41
C MET A 153 14.35 -13.40 12.64
N ILE A 154 13.47 -12.41 12.83
CA ILE A 154 13.35 -11.66 14.09
C ILE A 154 12.73 -12.53 15.20
N MET A 155 11.72 -13.35 14.85
CA MET A 155 11.10 -14.29 15.79
C MET A 155 11.98 -15.49 16.15
N GLU A 156 12.76 -16.00 15.19
CA GLU A 156 13.71 -17.11 15.37
C GLU A 156 15.04 -16.77 14.67
N PRO A 157 16.09 -16.38 15.42
CA PRO A 157 17.35 -15.87 14.90
C PRO A 157 17.96 -16.73 13.76
N PRO A 158 18.44 -16.11 12.67
CA PRO A 158 18.93 -16.84 11.51
C PRO A 158 20.33 -17.43 11.71
N HIS A 159 20.57 -18.59 11.10
CA HIS A 159 21.89 -19.23 11.02
C HIS A 159 22.74 -18.59 9.91
N ASP A 160 24.06 -18.77 9.94
CA ASP A 160 25.01 -18.18 8.96
C ASP A 160 24.65 -18.45 7.48
N GLU A 161 24.12 -19.64 7.18
CA GLU A 161 23.60 -20.01 5.86
C GLU A 161 22.39 -19.13 5.46
N GLU A 162 21.44 -18.95 6.38
CA GLU A 162 20.24 -18.14 6.18
C GLU A 162 20.57 -16.65 6.01
N VAL A 163 21.52 -16.14 6.81
CA VAL A 163 22.08 -14.79 6.69
C VAL A 163 22.69 -14.57 5.30
N THR A 164 23.47 -15.54 4.82
CA THR A 164 24.11 -15.47 3.50
C THR A 164 23.07 -15.46 2.37
N LEU A 165 22.05 -16.33 2.46
CA LEU A 165 20.95 -16.40 1.49
C LEU A 165 20.09 -15.11 1.52
N LEU A 166 19.81 -14.55 2.70
CA LEU A 166 19.05 -13.31 2.83
C LEU A 166 19.76 -12.13 2.16
N LEU A 167 21.09 -12.01 2.33
CA LEU A 167 21.89 -10.98 1.66
C LEU A 167 21.88 -11.11 0.13
N GLU A 168 21.83 -12.32 -0.41
CA GLU A 168 21.62 -12.50 -1.86
C GLU A 168 20.22 -12.10 -2.32
N MET A 169 19.20 -12.31 -1.47
CA MET A 169 17.81 -11.98 -1.80
C MET A 169 17.55 -10.48 -1.72
N PHE A 170 18.15 -9.81 -0.73
CA PHE A 170 18.13 -8.35 -0.59
C PHE A 170 18.72 -7.65 -1.82
N ARG A 171 19.84 -8.14 -2.37
CA ARG A 171 20.43 -7.60 -3.62
C ARG A 171 19.51 -7.65 -4.84
N LEU A 172 18.50 -8.51 -4.83
CA LEU A 172 17.53 -8.66 -5.92
C LEU A 172 16.18 -7.97 -5.62
N CYS A 173 15.91 -7.62 -4.37
CA CYS A 173 14.57 -7.27 -3.90
C CYS A 173 14.48 -6.03 -2.99
N LEU A 174 15.58 -5.53 -2.43
CA LEU A 174 15.64 -4.26 -1.68
C LEU A 174 16.44 -3.22 -2.46
N ASN A 175 16.06 -1.95 -2.31
CA ASN A 175 16.86 -0.83 -2.78
C ASN A 175 18.19 -0.76 -2.01
N GLY A 176 19.21 -0.15 -2.61
CA GLY A 176 20.50 0.13 -1.97
C GLY A 176 21.70 -0.71 -2.45
N GLY A 177 22.87 -0.36 -1.92
CA GLY A 177 24.13 -1.07 -2.15
C GLY A 177 24.35 -2.22 -1.16
N LYS A 178 25.43 -2.99 -1.35
CA LYS A 178 25.78 -4.12 -0.49
C LYS A 178 25.90 -3.69 0.97
N GLU A 179 26.49 -2.53 1.21
CA GLU A 179 26.75 -1.94 2.52
C GLU A 179 25.45 -1.66 3.28
N VAL A 180 24.39 -1.30 2.55
CA VAL A 180 23.04 -1.09 3.10
C VAL A 180 22.38 -2.44 3.40
N HIS A 181 22.50 -3.43 2.51
CA HIS A 181 21.96 -4.77 2.74
C HIS A 181 22.63 -5.46 3.93
N ASP A 182 23.96 -5.34 4.05
CA ASP A 182 24.73 -5.83 5.20
C ASP A 182 24.28 -5.15 6.50
N ALA A 183 24.05 -3.83 6.48
CA ALA A 183 23.57 -3.08 7.65
C ALA A 183 22.16 -3.50 8.09
N ILE A 184 21.20 -3.60 7.16
CA ILE A 184 19.81 -4.04 7.46
C ILE A 184 19.81 -5.45 8.07
N VAL A 185 20.65 -6.35 7.56
CA VAL A 185 20.79 -7.71 8.12
C VAL A 185 21.40 -7.68 9.53
N SER A 186 22.40 -6.83 9.79
CA SER A 186 22.94 -6.65 11.14
C SER A 186 21.86 -6.13 12.10
N SER A 187 21.12 -5.08 11.73
CA SER A 187 20.05 -4.54 12.56
C SER A 187 18.93 -5.56 12.79
N MET A 188 18.59 -6.39 11.80
CA MET A 188 17.66 -7.52 11.96
C MET A 188 18.18 -8.55 12.98
N GLN A 189 19.49 -8.84 13.01
CA GLN A 189 20.09 -9.72 14.01
C GLN A 189 20.09 -9.09 15.41
N ASP A 190 20.27 -7.77 15.53
CA ASP A 190 20.15 -7.04 16.79
C ASP A 190 18.70 -7.07 17.32
N LEU A 191 17.71 -6.84 16.45
CA LEU A 191 16.28 -7.00 16.76
C LEU A 191 15.97 -8.42 17.25
N ALA A 192 16.41 -9.45 16.51
CA ALA A 192 16.21 -10.85 16.86
C ALA A 192 16.82 -11.20 18.22
N THR A 193 18.01 -10.65 18.50
CA THR A 193 18.74 -10.85 19.76
C THR A 193 17.95 -10.30 20.94
N VAL A 194 17.53 -9.03 20.90
CA VAL A 194 16.76 -8.44 22.03
C VAL A 194 15.37 -9.06 22.15
N PHE A 195 14.69 -9.34 21.03
CA PHE A 195 13.35 -9.93 20.97
C PHE A 195 13.30 -11.34 21.57
N SER A 196 14.33 -12.17 21.35
CA SER A 196 14.43 -13.51 21.95
C SER A 196 14.37 -13.53 23.49
N SER A 197 14.77 -12.41 24.11
CA SER A 197 14.77 -12.23 25.58
C SER A 197 13.42 -11.75 26.14
N TYR A 198 12.56 -11.22 25.26
CA TYR A 198 11.31 -10.54 25.59
C TYR A 198 10.13 -11.50 25.54
N LYS A 199 9.65 -11.90 26.72
CA LYS A 199 8.59 -12.92 26.88
C LYS A 199 7.43 -12.46 27.76
N ASP A 200 7.62 -11.35 28.47
CA ASP A 200 6.69 -10.77 29.42
C ASP A 200 6.25 -9.41 28.84
N GLU A 201 5.14 -9.38 28.11
CA GLU A 201 4.58 -8.12 27.56
C GLU A 201 4.12 -7.20 28.71
N VAL A 202 4.64 -5.97 28.78
CA VAL A 202 4.30 -4.99 29.82
C VAL A 202 3.39 -3.88 29.27
N LEU A 203 3.84 -3.14 28.25
CA LEU A 203 3.06 -2.04 27.64
C LEU A 203 2.88 -2.22 26.13
N VAL A 204 3.93 -2.60 25.40
CA VAL A 204 3.86 -2.91 23.96
C VAL A 204 3.55 -4.39 23.71
N LYS A 205 3.17 -4.73 22.48
CA LYS A 205 2.97 -6.12 22.05
C LYS A 205 4.01 -6.58 21.05
N GLN A 206 4.35 -7.86 21.11
CA GLN A 206 5.18 -8.53 20.12
C GLN A 206 4.62 -8.36 18.70
N ASP A 207 3.31 -8.62 18.49
CA ASP A 207 2.63 -8.46 17.20
C ASP A 207 2.78 -7.05 16.62
N GLU A 208 2.72 -6.01 17.47
CA GLU A 208 2.81 -4.61 17.03
C GLU A 208 4.25 -4.22 16.65
N LEU A 209 5.23 -4.64 17.45
CA LEU A 209 6.65 -4.48 17.11
C LEU A 209 6.99 -5.18 15.79
N ILE A 210 6.51 -6.41 15.60
CA ILE A 210 6.67 -7.19 14.38
C ILE A 210 6.02 -6.49 13.17
N GLN A 211 4.82 -5.92 13.32
CA GLN A 211 4.19 -5.10 12.28
C GLN A 211 4.97 -3.81 11.98
N PHE A 212 5.58 -3.16 12.97
CA PHE A 212 6.40 -1.96 12.71
C PHE A 212 7.65 -2.32 11.89
N ALA A 213 8.33 -3.43 12.24
CA ALA A 213 9.45 -3.93 11.47
C ALA A 213 9.04 -4.35 10.04
N GLN A 214 7.83 -4.90 9.87
CA GLN A 214 7.28 -5.27 8.56
C GLN A 214 7.20 -4.07 7.61
N ASN A 215 6.53 -3.00 8.04
CA ASN A 215 6.31 -1.81 7.21
C ASN A 215 7.62 -1.13 6.81
N ALA A 216 8.62 -1.15 7.69
CA ALA A 216 9.96 -0.62 7.44
C ALA A 216 10.67 -1.39 6.29
N ILE A 217 10.63 -2.72 6.30
CA ILE A 217 11.18 -3.54 5.20
C ILE A 217 10.37 -3.33 3.90
N THR A 218 9.05 -3.18 3.98
CA THR A 218 8.22 -2.82 2.81
C THR A 218 8.67 -1.49 2.19
N GLY A 219 9.02 -0.49 3.02
CA GLY A 219 9.56 0.80 2.57
C GLY A 219 10.85 0.68 1.75
N LEU A 220 11.72 -0.27 2.10
CA LEU A 220 12.99 -0.53 1.38
C LEU A 220 12.84 -1.46 0.18
N LYS A 221 11.74 -2.21 0.05
CA LYS A 221 11.50 -3.17 -1.04
C LYS A 221 11.48 -2.47 -2.40
N ILE A 222 11.95 -3.15 -3.45
CA ILE A 222 11.88 -2.65 -4.83
C ILE A 222 10.42 -2.72 -5.32
N ASN A 223 9.90 -1.60 -5.84
CA ASN A 223 8.54 -1.56 -6.37
C ASN A 223 8.46 -2.23 -7.75
N ALA A 224 7.69 -3.33 -7.86
CA ALA A 224 7.53 -4.08 -9.11
C ALA A 224 6.86 -3.26 -10.24
N GLU A 225 5.95 -2.35 -9.90
CA GLU A 225 5.30 -1.49 -10.88
C GLU A 225 6.27 -0.43 -11.42
N MET A 226 7.13 0.12 -10.57
CA MET A 226 8.19 1.05 -10.97
C MET A 226 9.15 0.41 -11.98
N LEU A 227 9.62 -0.83 -11.75
CA LEU A 227 10.44 -1.57 -12.72
C LEU A 227 9.74 -1.75 -14.08
N ARG A 228 8.43 -2.02 -14.07
CA ARG A 228 7.63 -2.14 -15.29
C ARG A 228 7.44 -0.80 -16.01
N ILE A 229 7.25 0.29 -15.25
CA ILE A 229 7.18 1.65 -15.80
C ILE A 229 8.51 2.03 -16.46
N ASP A 230 9.65 1.73 -15.83
CA ASP A 230 10.98 2.02 -16.40
C ASP A 230 11.25 1.23 -17.68
N ALA A 231 10.85 -0.05 -17.73
CA ALA A 231 10.92 -0.86 -18.95
C ALA A 231 10.02 -0.30 -20.06
N GLU A 232 8.78 0.06 -19.76
CA GLU A 232 7.85 0.64 -20.74
C GLU A 232 8.31 2.02 -21.23
N ALA A 233 8.81 2.88 -20.34
CA ALA A 233 9.38 4.18 -20.67
C ALA A 233 10.62 4.05 -21.58
N SER A 234 11.49 3.08 -21.31
CA SER A 234 12.65 2.75 -22.16
C SER A 234 12.20 2.36 -23.58
N ASP A 235 11.18 1.51 -23.71
CA ASP A 235 10.67 1.06 -25.01
C ASP A 235 9.87 2.13 -25.75
N LEU A 236 9.26 3.09 -25.05
CA LEU A 236 8.64 4.27 -25.67
C LEU A 236 9.69 5.25 -26.19
N ARG A 237 10.77 5.50 -25.44
CA ARG A 237 11.91 6.32 -25.91
C ARG A 237 12.54 5.73 -27.18
N LYS A 238 12.84 4.42 -27.20
CA LYS A 238 13.35 3.72 -28.40
C LYS A 238 12.40 3.82 -29.61
N LYS A 239 11.09 3.92 -29.40
CA LYS A 239 10.09 4.11 -30.48
C LYS A 239 10.10 5.54 -31.01
N LEU A 240 10.17 6.53 -30.12
CA LEU A 240 10.31 7.94 -30.48
C LEU A 240 11.62 8.22 -31.23
N GLU A 241 12.75 7.66 -30.76
CA GLU A 241 14.06 7.72 -31.43
C GLU A 241 14.00 7.17 -32.86
N LYS A 242 13.37 6.01 -33.07
CA LYS A 242 13.18 5.43 -34.41
C LYS A 242 12.34 6.34 -35.32
N MET A 243 11.26 6.94 -34.81
CA MET A 243 10.46 7.92 -35.57
C MET A 243 11.25 9.20 -35.88
N ASN A 244 12.14 9.66 -35.00
CA ASN A 244 13.03 10.78 -35.30
C ASN A 244 14.03 10.42 -36.41
N ALA A 245 14.63 9.23 -36.36
CA ALA A 245 15.61 8.79 -37.35
C ALA A 245 15.03 8.67 -38.77
N SER A 246 13.77 8.23 -38.89
CA SER A 246 13.04 8.20 -40.18
C SER A 246 12.70 9.58 -40.76
N GLN A 247 12.87 10.66 -39.97
CA GLN A 247 12.53 12.03 -40.36
C GLN A 247 13.77 12.88 -40.73
N ILE A 248 14.98 12.31 -40.71
CA ILE A 248 16.21 12.97 -41.15
C ILE A 248 16.36 12.83 -42.68
N PRO A 249 16.33 13.93 -43.47
CA PRO A 249 16.73 13.87 -44.87
C PRO A 249 18.25 13.59 -44.94
N GLN A 250 18.69 12.69 -45.84
CA GLN A 250 20.12 12.58 -46.10
C GLN A 250 20.63 13.88 -46.75
N GLU A 251 21.63 14.50 -46.12
CA GLU A 251 22.28 15.70 -46.64
C GLU A 251 23.00 15.40 -47.95
N SER A 252 22.35 15.76 -49.06
CA SER A 252 22.99 15.98 -50.35
C SER A 252 22.73 17.43 -50.73
N GLU A 253 23.81 18.18 -50.92
CA GLU A 253 23.75 19.61 -51.20
C GLU A 253 23.03 19.90 -52.54
N ASP A 254 22.46 21.11 -52.64
CA ASP A 254 21.86 21.70 -53.84
C ASP A 254 20.76 20.90 -54.58
N LYS A 255 19.55 20.89 -54.00
CA LYS A 255 18.31 21.16 -54.76
C LYS A 255 17.30 21.97 -53.96
N GLU A 256 16.57 22.83 -54.69
CA GLU A 256 15.39 23.55 -54.24
C GLU A 256 14.32 22.57 -53.73
N VAL A 257 14.04 22.61 -52.41
CA VAL A 257 13.17 21.63 -51.75
C VAL A 257 11.72 21.86 -52.16
N LYS A 258 11.25 21.07 -53.12
CA LYS A 258 9.82 20.83 -53.30
C LYS A 258 9.29 20.15 -52.03
N ALA A 259 8.58 20.92 -51.21
CA ALA A 259 7.95 20.40 -50.00
C ALA A 259 7.12 19.14 -50.32
N ALA A 260 7.26 18.11 -49.48
CA ALA A 260 6.43 16.92 -49.58
C ALA A 260 4.95 17.34 -49.40
N PRO A 261 4.01 16.77 -50.17
CA PRO A 261 2.61 17.11 -50.00
C PRO A 261 2.10 16.59 -48.66
N LEU A 262 1.36 17.42 -47.92
CA LEU A 262 0.69 17.04 -46.68
C LEU A 262 -0.24 15.82 -46.91
N THR A 263 0.20 14.63 -46.50
CA THR A 263 -0.57 13.39 -46.62
C THR A 263 -1.28 13.03 -45.32
N ILE A 264 -2.43 12.35 -45.45
CA ILE A 264 -3.18 11.80 -44.31
C ILE A 264 -2.33 10.74 -43.55
N GLU A 265 -1.33 10.14 -44.19
CA GLU A 265 -0.41 9.19 -43.57
C GLU A 265 0.63 9.89 -42.69
N ALA A 266 1.24 10.99 -43.16
CA ALA A 266 2.13 11.82 -42.34
C ALA A 266 1.40 12.46 -41.14
N LEU A 267 0.12 12.84 -41.32
CA LEU A 267 -0.73 13.29 -40.21
C LEU A 267 -0.95 12.18 -39.16
N LYS A 268 -1.23 10.94 -39.60
CA LYS A 268 -1.37 9.78 -38.69
C LYS A 268 -0.07 9.45 -37.95
N GLU A 269 1.08 9.52 -38.61
CA GLU A 269 2.39 9.32 -38.00
C GLU A 269 2.67 10.40 -36.95
N THR A 270 2.41 11.67 -37.27
CA THR A 270 2.58 12.79 -36.33
C THR A 270 1.69 12.63 -35.10
N LEU A 271 0.42 12.25 -35.28
CA LEU A 271 -0.50 11.94 -34.18
C LEU A 271 -0.03 10.76 -33.33
N ALA A 272 0.58 9.73 -33.94
CA ALA A 272 1.18 8.63 -33.21
C ALA A 272 2.39 9.08 -32.38
N LYS A 273 3.25 9.95 -32.93
CA LYS A 273 4.40 10.54 -32.23
C LYS A 273 3.96 11.33 -30.99
N ILE A 274 2.98 12.22 -31.13
CA ILE A 274 2.40 12.99 -30.00
C ILE A 274 1.85 12.05 -28.92
N ARG A 275 1.06 11.03 -29.30
CA ARG A 275 0.48 10.05 -28.35
C ARG A 275 1.54 9.22 -27.62
N LEU A 276 2.68 8.93 -28.24
CA LEU A 276 3.80 8.26 -27.57
C LEU A 276 4.44 9.16 -26.50
N CYS A 277 4.61 10.47 -26.78
CA CYS A 277 5.06 11.44 -25.78
C CYS A 277 4.07 11.52 -24.61
N SER A 278 2.76 11.61 -24.87
CA SER A 278 1.75 11.67 -23.79
C SER A 278 1.70 10.41 -22.93
N ARG A 279 1.91 9.23 -23.53
CA ARG A 279 2.03 7.98 -22.77
C ARG A 279 3.29 7.96 -21.89
N LEU A 280 4.42 8.46 -22.40
CA LEU A 280 5.67 8.56 -21.67
C LEU A 280 5.56 9.57 -20.51
N GLU A 281 4.93 10.71 -20.71
CA GLU A 281 4.67 11.68 -19.64
C GLU A 281 3.76 11.11 -18.55
N ALA A 282 2.66 10.43 -18.92
CA ALA A 282 1.75 9.81 -17.98
C ALA A 282 2.44 8.73 -17.12
N LEU A 283 3.35 7.93 -17.72
CA LEU A 283 4.16 6.94 -17.02
C LEU A 283 5.16 7.58 -16.03
N LEU A 284 5.86 8.65 -16.43
CA LEU A 284 6.80 9.34 -15.54
C LEU A 284 6.08 10.03 -14.36
N ASN A 285 4.90 10.62 -14.59
CA ASN A 285 4.07 11.13 -13.50
C ASN A 285 3.62 10.01 -12.53
N ARG A 286 3.25 8.84 -13.07
CA ARG A 286 2.88 7.67 -12.27
C ARG A 286 4.05 7.14 -11.45
N LYS A 287 5.26 7.07 -12.03
CA LYS A 287 6.52 6.73 -11.33
C LYS A 287 6.79 7.65 -10.13
N ARG A 288 6.55 8.96 -10.29
CA ARG A 288 6.68 9.95 -9.20
C ARG A 288 5.67 9.70 -8.08
N GLN A 289 4.43 9.36 -8.42
CA GLN A 289 3.35 9.09 -7.46
C GLN A 289 3.49 7.77 -6.67
N LEU A 290 4.30 6.82 -7.13
CA LEU A 290 4.55 5.57 -6.41
C LEU A 290 5.48 5.80 -5.21
N SER A 291 5.02 5.35 -4.04
CA SER A 291 5.78 5.22 -2.80
C SER A 291 5.61 3.81 -2.21
N ASN A 292 6.49 3.43 -1.30
CA ASN A 292 6.46 2.16 -0.58
C ASN A 292 6.48 2.43 0.93
N GLY A 293 5.98 1.47 1.74
CA GLY A 293 6.04 1.56 3.20
C GLY A 293 5.13 2.65 3.79
N ASP A 294 5.57 3.23 4.92
CA ASP A 294 4.82 4.26 5.64
C ASP A 294 4.89 5.64 4.97
N SER A 295 3.90 6.49 5.23
CA SER A 295 4.01 7.94 5.00
C SER A 295 4.78 8.61 6.15
N PRO A 296 5.28 9.85 5.97
CA PRO A 296 5.99 10.57 7.04
C PRO A 296 5.18 10.70 8.33
N ASP A 297 3.88 10.97 8.23
CA ASP A 297 2.99 11.09 9.38
C ASP A 297 2.81 9.76 10.12
N ILE A 298 2.70 8.65 9.39
CA ILE A 298 2.55 7.31 9.96
C ILE A 298 3.85 6.86 10.62
N HIS A 299 4.99 7.12 9.99
CA HIS A 299 6.31 6.85 10.58
C HIS A 299 6.50 7.63 11.88
N ALA A 300 6.25 8.94 11.87
CA ALA A 300 6.34 9.79 13.06
C ALA A 300 5.44 9.29 14.20
N GLN A 301 4.17 8.96 13.91
CA GLN A 301 3.23 8.42 14.90
C GLN A 301 3.72 7.10 15.53
N LYS A 302 4.32 6.19 14.75
CA LYS A 302 4.88 4.93 15.27
C LYS A 302 6.09 5.19 16.18
N VAL A 303 7.01 6.05 15.75
CA VAL A 303 8.22 6.39 16.50
C VAL A 303 7.90 7.16 17.79
N ASP A 304 6.99 8.14 17.74
CA ASP A 304 6.57 8.90 18.92
C ASP A 304 5.81 8.02 19.92
N LYS A 305 4.96 7.09 19.45
CA LYS A 305 4.34 6.08 20.32
C LYS A 305 5.41 5.25 21.05
N LEU A 306 6.44 4.77 20.35
CA LEU A 306 7.53 4.03 20.98
C LEU A 306 8.31 4.90 21.99
N LYS A 307 8.57 6.18 21.69
CA LYS A 307 9.24 7.11 22.61
C LYS A 307 8.43 7.36 23.89
N VAL A 308 7.11 7.55 23.79
CA VAL A 308 6.21 7.70 24.95
C VAL A 308 6.14 6.42 25.78
N LEU A 309 6.13 5.24 25.14
CA LEU A 309 6.21 3.94 25.84
C LEU A 309 7.56 3.77 26.55
N LEU A 310 8.66 4.18 25.93
CA LEU A 310 10.00 4.11 26.51
C LEU A 310 10.12 4.98 27.78
N GLU A 311 9.58 6.20 27.74
CA GLU A 311 9.49 7.08 28.91
C GLU A 311 8.58 6.50 30.00
N SER A 312 7.44 5.91 29.61
CA SER A 312 6.51 5.24 30.53
C SER A 312 7.19 4.07 31.27
N LEU A 313 8.02 3.27 30.58
CA LEU A 313 8.81 2.21 31.20
C LEU A 313 9.88 2.77 32.14
N ALA A 314 10.58 3.84 31.77
CA ALA A 314 11.57 4.47 32.64
C ALA A 314 10.95 5.00 33.94
N ASN A 315 9.78 5.64 33.84
CA ASN A 315 9.00 6.09 35.00
C ASN A 315 8.50 4.92 35.86
N SER A 316 8.07 3.81 35.23
CA SER A 316 7.68 2.58 35.92
C SER A 316 8.85 1.93 36.69
N ILE A 317 10.03 1.82 36.05
CA ILE A 317 11.26 1.33 36.67
C ILE A 317 11.64 2.17 37.89
N SER A 318 11.72 3.49 37.73
CA SER A 318 12.07 4.43 38.82
C SER A 318 11.11 4.29 40.02
N LYS A 319 9.80 4.20 39.74
CA LYS A 319 8.77 4.01 40.77
C LYS A 319 8.86 2.65 41.48
N ALA A 320 9.26 1.59 40.77
CA ALA A 320 9.47 0.26 41.35
C ALA A 320 10.79 0.17 42.13
N GLU A 321 11.87 0.78 41.65
CA GLU A 321 13.16 0.84 42.34
C GLU A 321 13.09 1.64 43.64
N LYS A 322 12.34 2.76 43.67
CA LYS A 322 12.02 3.50 44.89
C LYS A 322 11.26 2.64 45.91
N ARG A 323 10.25 1.89 45.46
CA ARG A 323 9.51 0.95 46.33
C ARG A 323 10.38 -0.20 46.85
N ILE A 324 11.37 -0.65 46.07
CA ILE A 324 12.34 -1.66 46.51
C ILE A 324 13.25 -1.10 47.61
N SER A 325 13.73 0.15 47.52
CA SER A 325 14.53 0.75 48.58
C SER A 325 13.71 1.05 49.85
N GLU A 326 12.47 1.50 49.69
CA GLU A 326 11.50 1.68 50.80
C GLU A 326 11.23 0.36 51.54
N ASN A 327 10.89 -0.71 50.83
CA ASN A 327 10.66 -2.04 51.42
C ASN A 327 11.94 -2.60 52.10
N ARG A 328 13.13 -2.29 51.56
CA ARG A 328 14.41 -2.71 52.17
C ARG A 328 14.68 -1.99 53.48
N LEU A 329 14.41 -0.69 53.56
CA LEU A 329 14.55 0.10 54.80
C LEU A 329 13.61 -0.44 55.89
N GLN A 330 12.32 -0.59 55.58
CA GLN A 330 11.32 -1.14 56.52
C GLN A 330 11.69 -2.55 57.02
N LYS A 331 12.28 -3.38 56.15
CA LYS A 331 12.75 -4.73 56.49
C LYS A 331 14.00 -4.70 57.39
N GLU A 332 14.90 -3.75 57.18
CA GLU A 332 16.06 -3.53 58.05
C GLU A 332 15.63 -3.03 59.44
N GLU A 333 14.62 -2.15 59.50
CA GLU A 333 14.00 -1.67 60.74
C GLU A 333 13.30 -2.80 61.50
N ALA A 334 12.50 -3.63 60.81
CA ALA A 334 11.89 -4.83 61.40
C ALA A 334 12.94 -5.85 61.91
N LEU A 335 14.09 -5.98 61.24
CA LEU A 335 15.20 -6.81 61.71
C LEU A 335 15.86 -6.22 62.97
N LYS A 336 16.10 -4.91 63.01
CA LYS A 336 16.63 -4.21 64.21
C LYS A 336 15.67 -4.34 65.39
N ALA A 337 14.37 -4.10 65.18
CA ALA A 337 13.33 -4.23 66.20
C ALA A 337 13.29 -5.66 66.79
N ARG A 338 13.42 -6.70 65.96
CA ARG A 338 13.52 -8.09 66.42
C ARG A 338 14.74 -8.34 67.31
N VAL A 339 15.91 -7.83 66.94
CA VAL A 339 17.14 -8.01 67.74
C VAL A 339 17.01 -7.30 69.08
N VAL A 340 16.67 -6.01 69.08
CA VAL A 340 16.48 -5.22 70.32
C VAL A 340 15.43 -5.88 71.23
N LYS A 341 14.32 -6.38 70.66
CA LYS A 341 13.29 -7.04 71.47
C LYS A 341 13.72 -8.40 72.03
N ALA A 342 14.52 -9.16 71.30
CA ALA A 342 15.10 -10.42 71.77
C ALA A 342 16.12 -10.19 72.89
N ASP A 343 16.92 -9.13 72.81
CA ASP A 343 17.87 -8.76 73.86
C ASP A 343 17.14 -8.24 75.13
N GLU A 344 16.17 -7.32 74.98
CA GLU A 344 15.32 -6.82 76.09
C GLU A 344 14.60 -7.95 76.85
N THR A 345 14.06 -8.93 76.13
CA THR A 345 13.29 -10.02 76.72
C THR A 345 14.21 -11.12 77.25
N GLY A 346 15.32 -11.39 76.57
CA GLY A 346 16.35 -12.32 77.02
C GLY A 346 17.07 -11.89 78.31
N GLU A 347 17.31 -10.59 78.53
CA GLU A 347 17.83 -10.13 79.82
C GLU A 347 16.81 -10.28 80.96
N LYS A 348 15.52 -10.00 80.71
CA LYS A 348 14.44 -10.24 81.69
C LYS A 348 14.27 -11.74 82.00
N GLU A 349 14.40 -12.59 80.99
CA GLU A 349 14.37 -14.04 81.14
C GLU A 349 15.53 -14.54 82.01
N LYS A 350 16.74 -14.00 81.80
CA LYS A 350 17.93 -14.26 82.65
C LYS A 350 17.75 -13.75 84.08
N GLU A 351 17.32 -12.50 84.25
CA GLU A 351 17.06 -11.86 85.55
C GLU A 351 16.10 -12.71 86.39
N LEU A 352 14.92 -13.04 85.83
CA LEU A 352 13.95 -13.92 86.48
C LEU A 352 14.50 -15.34 86.74
N SER A 353 15.33 -15.89 85.85
CA SER A 353 15.95 -17.21 86.08
C SER A 353 16.98 -17.18 87.22
N ALA A 354 17.70 -16.07 87.39
CA ALA A 354 18.68 -15.88 88.46
C ALA A 354 17.99 -15.61 89.80
N GLU A 355 16.90 -14.81 89.81
CA GLU A 355 16.01 -14.67 90.96
C GLU A 355 15.46 -16.03 91.38
N ILE A 356 14.94 -16.83 90.44
CA ILE A 356 14.46 -18.20 90.72
C ILE A 356 15.57 -19.05 91.34
N ALA A 357 16.76 -19.12 90.74
CA ALA A 357 17.87 -19.93 91.28
C ALA A 357 18.35 -19.46 92.68
N GLN A 358 18.32 -18.16 92.96
CA GLN A 358 18.64 -17.62 94.28
C GLN A 358 17.52 -17.93 95.30
N LEU A 359 16.26 -17.85 94.90
CA LEU A 359 15.10 -18.21 95.72
C LEU A 359 15.01 -19.73 95.94
N GLU A 360 15.46 -20.56 94.99
CA GLU A 360 15.59 -22.02 95.18
C GLU A 360 16.63 -22.38 96.25
N LYS A 361 17.67 -21.57 96.42
CA LYS A 361 18.62 -21.74 97.53
C LYS A 361 18.01 -21.36 98.89
N GLN A 362 17.04 -20.44 98.92
CA GLN A 362 16.32 -20.03 100.14
C GLN A 362 15.07 -20.88 100.40
N ARG A 363 14.51 -21.54 99.38
CA ARG A 363 13.39 -22.50 99.45
C ARG A 363 13.68 -23.61 100.45
N ASP A 364 14.90 -24.15 100.44
CA ASP A 364 15.34 -25.24 101.31
C ASP A 364 15.38 -24.80 102.80
N GLU A 365 15.33 -23.50 103.09
CA GLU A 365 15.22 -22.90 104.42
C GLU A 365 13.78 -22.43 104.75
N LEU A 366 12.92 -22.26 103.73
CA LEU A 366 11.57 -21.66 103.81
C LEU A 366 10.41 -22.64 103.55
N GLU A 367 10.68 -23.95 103.49
CA GLU A 367 9.68 -25.02 103.27
C GLU A 367 8.51 -25.00 104.29
N ALA A 368 8.64 -24.27 105.40
CA ALA A 368 7.59 -24.03 106.39
C ALA A 368 6.60 -22.88 106.06
N GLU A 369 7.02 -21.79 105.39
CA GLU A 369 6.14 -20.68 104.93
C GLU A 369 5.39 -21.05 103.62
N LEU A 370 5.76 -22.17 103.02
CA LEU A 370 5.42 -22.68 101.68
C LEU A 370 3.96 -22.49 101.23
N LYS A 371 2.96 -22.64 102.12
CA LYS A 371 1.54 -22.44 101.74
C LYS A 371 1.21 -21.02 101.29
N LYS A 372 1.86 -20.01 101.86
CA LYS A 372 1.67 -18.60 101.50
C LYS A 372 2.46 -18.25 100.24
N VAL A 373 3.66 -18.82 100.12
CA VAL A 373 4.57 -18.69 98.98
C VAL A 373 3.99 -19.28 97.69
N ASN A 374 3.20 -20.37 97.76
CA ASN A 374 2.58 -20.98 96.57
C ASN A 374 1.73 -20.00 95.72
N ILE A 375 1.09 -19.00 96.34
CA ILE A 375 0.30 -17.99 95.62
C ILE A 375 1.23 -17.04 94.85
N THR A 376 2.33 -16.61 95.46
CA THR A 376 3.36 -15.78 94.82
C THR A 376 4.16 -16.54 93.76
N LEU A 377 4.45 -17.83 93.97
CA LEU A 377 5.08 -18.71 92.99
C LEU A 377 4.23 -18.82 91.72
N ALA A 378 2.92 -19.06 91.87
CA ALA A 378 1.99 -19.11 90.75
C ALA A 378 1.96 -17.77 89.97
N ALA A 379 2.00 -16.64 90.69
CA ALA A 379 2.07 -15.32 90.06
C ALA A 379 3.40 -15.07 89.31
N ALA A 380 4.53 -15.53 89.84
CA ALA A 380 5.84 -15.43 89.17
C ALA A 380 5.90 -16.34 87.92
N GLN A 381 5.44 -17.58 88.03
CA GLN A 381 5.36 -18.53 86.90
C GLN A 381 4.34 -18.11 85.83
N ALA A 382 3.34 -17.28 86.17
CA ALA A 382 2.48 -16.63 85.19
C ALA A 382 3.23 -15.51 84.47
N ARG A 383 3.90 -14.60 85.19
CA ARG A 383 4.71 -13.52 84.58
C ARG A 383 5.79 -14.04 83.64
N PHE A 384 6.50 -15.10 84.02
CA PHE A 384 7.50 -15.74 83.16
C PHE A 384 6.88 -16.26 81.85
N ARG A 385 5.76 -16.99 81.94
CA ARG A 385 5.02 -17.51 80.77
C ARG A 385 4.52 -16.38 79.88
N ASN A 386 3.87 -15.36 80.45
CA ASN A 386 3.44 -14.18 79.69
C ASN A 386 4.62 -13.53 78.95
N ALA A 387 5.78 -13.35 79.59
CA ALA A 387 6.96 -12.77 78.93
C ALA A 387 7.53 -13.66 77.81
N THR A 388 7.44 -14.98 77.95
CA THR A 388 7.81 -15.95 76.89
C THR A 388 6.81 -15.87 75.73
N GLU A 389 5.51 -15.85 76.03
CA GLU A 389 4.42 -15.80 75.05
C GLU A 389 4.41 -14.46 74.29
N GLU A 390 4.63 -13.32 74.96
CA GLU A 390 4.82 -12.01 74.34
C GLU A 390 6.02 -11.98 73.39
N ARG A 391 7.17 -12.54 73.81
CA ARG A 391 8.39 -12.65 72.99
C ARG A 391 8.13 -13.48 71.73
N ASP A 392 7.46 -14.62 71.88
CA ASP A 392 7.26 -15.57 70.79
C ASP A 392 6.19 -15.08 69.80
N GLN A 393 5.09 -14.47 70.29
CA GLN A 393 4.09 -13.80 69.46
C GLN A 393 4.66 -12.60 68.68
N PHE A 394 5.46 -11.74 69.32
CA PHE A 394 6.13 -10.63 68.64
C PHE A 394 7.14 -11.15 67.60
N GLY A 395 7.88 -12.22 67.94
CA GLY A 395 8.78 -12.90 67.03
C GLY A 395 8.07 -13.44 65.78
N GLU A 396 6.89 -14.07 65.95
CA GLU A 396 6.08 -14.55 64.83
C GLU A 396 5.53 -13.40 63.97
N ALA A 397 4.89 -12.39 64.58
CA ALA A 397 4.35 -11.25 63.86
C ALA A 397 5.42 -10.51 63.04
N ASN A 398 6.59 -10.27 63.63
CA ASN A 398 7.69 -9.61 62.93
C ASN A 398 8.31 -10.49 61.82
N ASN A 399 8.30 -11.83 61.97
CA ASN A 399 8.66 -12.74 60.88
C ASN A 399 7.67 -12.67 59.71
N GLN A 400 6.37 -12.54 59.98
CA GLN A 400 5.34 -12.35 58.94
C GLN A 400 5.57 -11.04 58.18
N ILE A 401 5.90 -9.93 58.87
CA ILE A 401 6.27 -8.65 58.24
C ILE A 401 7.49 -8.82 57.32
N ILE A 402 8.57 -9.43 57.81
CA ILE A 402 9.80 -9.66 57.02
C ILE A 402 9.53 -10.51 55.77
N ALA A 403 8.69 -11.55 55.89
CA ALA A 403 8.30 -12.40 54.77
C ALA A 403 7.48 -11.63 53.72
N HIS A 404 6.46 -10.88 54.13
CA HIS A 404 5.62 -10.07 53.26
C HIS A 404 6.42 -8.97 52.53
N LEU A 405 7.32 -8.27 53.23
CA LEU A 405 8.23 -7.30 52.61
C LEU A 405 9.19 -7.96 51.62
N LYS A 406 9.62 -9.20 51.87
CA LYS A 406 10.45 -9.95 50.92
C LYS A 406 9.67 -10.35 49.65
N THR A 407 8.44 -10.86 49.78
CA THR A 407 7.60 -11.14 48.59
C THR A 407 7.39 -9.90 47.74
N LYS A 408 7.08 -8.75 48.36
CA LYS A 408 6.97 -7.45 47.66
C LYS A 408 8.28 -7.01 46.99
N GLU A 409 9.43 -7.18 47.66
CA GLU A 409 10.76 -6.92 47.08
C GLU A 409 11.00 -7.77 45.81
N ASP A 410 10.70 -9.06 45.87
CA ASP A 410 10.97 -10.02 44.79
C ASP A 410 10.04 -9.83 43.59
N ASP A 411 8.76 -9.52 43.82
CA ASP A 411 7.80 -9.25 42.72
C ASP A 411 8.06 -7.91 42.03
N LEU A 412 8.41 -6.86 42.78
CA LEU A 412 8.88 -5.61 42.19
C LEU A 412 10.20 -5.80 41.42
N SER A 413 11.10 -6.65 41.91
CA SER A 413 12.37 -6.94 41.22
C SER A 413 12.14 -7.64 39.88
N LYS A 414 11.19 -8.59 39.79
CA LYS A 414 10.77 -9.20 38.51
C LYS A 414 10.21 -8.14 37.56
N SER A 415 9.35 -7.25 38.05
CA SER A 415 8.77 -6.17 37.25
C SER A 415 9.84 -5.22 36.69
N VAL A 416 10.83 -4.83 37.51
CA VAL A 416 11.96 -4.01 37.05
C VAL A 416 12.75 -4.69 35.94
N VAL A 417 12.98 -6.01 36.02
CA VAL A 417 13.69 -6.77 34.97
C VAL A 417 12.87 -6.85 33.68
N ALA A 418 11.55 -7.08 33.76
CA ALA A 418 10.67 -7.08 32.58
C ALA A 418 10.64 -5.70 31.88
N CYS A 419 10.41 -4.63 32.64
CA CYS A 419 10.42 -3.26 32.10
C CYS A 419 11.76 -2.86 31.49
N LYS A 420 12.90 -3.34 32.04
CA LYS A 420 14.24 -3.06 31.47
C LYS A 420 14.44 -3.75 30.13
N LYS A 421 14.05 -5.02 29.99
CA LYS A 421 14.06 -5.73 28.70
C LYS A 421 13.19 -5.03 27.67
N GLU A 422 11.94 -4.68 28.02
CA GLU A 422 11.05 -3.97 27.08
C GLU A 422 11.63 -2.60 26.70
N SER A 423 12.32 -1.92 27.62
CA SER A 423 13.03 -0.67 27.36
C SER A 423 14.26 -0.84 26.44
N GLU A 424 14.89 -2.00 26.40
CA GLU A 424 15.97 -2.33 25.47
C GLU A 424 15.40 -2.68 24.09
N VAL A 425 14.36 -3.52 24.03
CA VAL A 425 13.62 -3.86 22.81
C VAL A 425 13.10 -2.61 22.11
N ILE A 426 12.38 -1.73 22.83
CA ILE A 426 11.81 -0.50 22.25
C ILE A 426 12.90 0.44 21.72
N LYS A 427 14.08 0.52 22.36
CA LYS A 427 15.22 1.31 21.82
C LYS A 427 15.74 0.74 20.51
N THR A 428 16.01 -0.56 20.44
CA THR A 428 16.48 -1.18 19.18
C THR A 428 15.45 -1.03 18.06
N TRP A 429 14.15 -1.10 18.40
CA TRP A 429 13.07 -0.82 17.45
C TRP A 429 13.01 0.64 16.98
N ILE A 430 13.17 1.63 17.87
CA ILE A 430 13.25 3.05 17.47
C ILE A 430 14.42 3.26 16.51
N ASN A 431 15.62 2.80 16.87
CA ASN A 431 16.81 2.94 16.03
C ASN A 431 16.59 2.31 14.64
N PHE A 432 16.12 1.05 14.59
CA PHE A 432 15.85 0.36 13.33
C PHE A 432 14.83 1.09 12.45
N LEU A 433 13.77 1.65 13.04
CA LEU A 433 12.77 2.43 12.31
C LEU A 433 13.36 3.74 11.78
N GLU A 434 14.13 4.48 12.59
CA GLU A 434 14.75 5.75 12.19
C GLU A 434 15.83 5.53 11.11
N ASP A 435 16.71 4.53 11.26
CA ASP A 435 17.73 4.17 10.26
C ASP A 435 17.08 3.70 8.94
N THR A 436 16.06 2.86 9.02
CA THR A 436 15.32 2.39 7.83
C THR A 436 14.57 3.54 7.14
N TRP A 437 14.02 4.47 7.92
CA TRP A 437 13.33 5.64 7.39
C TRP A 437 14.29 6.60 6.67
N LEU A 438 15.48 6.86 7.22
CA LEU A 438 16.53 7.64 6.56
C LEU A 438 16.93 7.03 5.21
N LEU A 439 17.05 5.70 5.14
CA LEU A 439 17.28 4.98 3.88
C LEU A 439 16.09 5.16 2.91
N GLN A 440 14.85 4.93 3.35
CA GLN A 440 13.63 5.09 2.55
C GLN A 440 13.49 6.52 1.99
N CYS A 441 13.74 7.55 2.80
CA CYS A 441 13.77 8.94 2.36
C CYS A 441 14.83 9.16 1.28
N SER A 442 16.08 8.70 1.50
CA SER A 442 17.16 8.89 0.53
C SER A 442 16.86 8.26 -0.84
N TYR A 443 16.19 7.09 -0.87
CA TYR A 443 15.75 6.46 -2.11
C TYR A 443 14.57 7.18 -2.76
N THR A 444 13.64 7.72 -1.95
CA THR A 444 12.48 8.47 -2.46
C THR A 444 12.92 9.80 -3.07
N GLU A 445 13.78 10.56 -2.38
CA GLU A 445 14.40 11.80 -2.89
C GLU A 445 15.21 11.54 -4.18
N THR A 446 15.99 10.46 -4.21
CA THR A 446 16.77 10.07 -5.39
C THR A 446 15.86 9.67 -6.56
N LYS A 447 14.81 8.88 -6.31
CA LYS A 447 13.76 8.52 -7.29
C LYS A 447 13.11 9.76 -7.86
N ASP A 448 12.65 10.66 -7.01
CA ASP A 448 11.85 11.81 -7.44
C ASP A 448 12.68 12.85 -8.15
N LYS A 449 13.94 13.06 -7.73
CA LYS A 449 14.90 13.84 -8.52
C LYS A 449 15.17 13.21 -9.88
N GLN A 450 15.49 11.91 -9.95
CA GLN A 450 15.72 11.24 -11.24
C GLN A 450 14.48 11.31 -12.15
N THR A 451 13.28 11.12 -11.59
CA THR A 451 12.02 11.16 -12.33
C THR A 451 11.69 12.58 -12.80
N LEU A 452 12.04 13.61 -12.02
CA LEU A 452 11.93 15.02 -12.42
C LEU A 452 12.95 15.37 -13.53
N ASP A 453 14.21 14.99 -13.35
CA ASP A 453 15.28 15.11 -14.35
C ASP A 453 14.91 14.38 -15.67
N GLU A 454 14.13 13.29 -15.61
CA GLU A 454 13.61 12.56 -16.77
C GLU A 454 12.39 13.21 -17.42
N LEU A 455 11.53 13.85 -16.61
CA LEU A 455 10.33 14.56 -17.06
C LEU A 455 10.68 15.90 -17.71
N GLU A 456 11.66 16.63 -17.18
CA GLU A 456 12.24 17.83 -17.77
C GLU A 456 12.83 17.55 -19.16
N LYS A 457 13.66 16.51 -19.30
CA LYS A 457 14.22 16.12 -20.61
C LYS A 457 13.13 15.69 -21.61
N HIS A 458 12.01 15.16 -21.12
CA HIS A 458 10.87 14.83 -21.96
C HIS A 458 10.06 16.08 -22.38
N GLU A 459 9.96 17.08 -21.51
CA GLU A 459 9.35 18.38 -21.82
C GLU A 459 10.15 19.16 -22.86
N ASP A 460 11.48 19.23 -22.73
CA ASP A 460 12.36 19.85 -23.72
C ASP A 460 12.21 19.17 -25.08
N TYR A 461 12.27 17.82 -25.11
CA TYR A 461 12.04 17.03 -26.33
C TYR A 461 10.64 17.26 -26.94
N PHE A 462 9.59 17.29 -26.11
CA PHE A 462 8.24 17.54 -26.61
C PHE A 462 8.07 18.97 -27.14
N SER A 463 8.74 19.95 -26.54
CA SER A 463 8.74 21.35 -26.99
C SER A 463 9.41 21.50 -28.35
N ASP A 464 10.56 20.89 -28.58
CA ASP A 464 11.22 20.87 -29.89
C ASP A 464 10.40 20.07 -30.94
N VAL A 465 9.77 18.96 -30.55
CA VAL A 465 8.85 18.22 -31.44
C VAL A 465 7.65 19.08 -31.83
N ALA A 466 7.01 19.76 -30.87
CA ALA A 466 5.88 20.65 -31.12
C ALA A 466 6.27 21.85 -31.99
N PHE A 467 7.43 22.48 -31.73
CA PHE A 467 7.97 23.56 -32.55
C PHE A 467 8.14 23.15 -34.01
N ASN A 468 8.74 21.98 -34.26
CA ASN A 468 8.98 21.47 -35.61
C ASN A 468 7.67 21.10 -36.33
N ILE A 469 6.72 20.44 -35.64
CA ILE A 469 5.40 20.10 -36.19
C ILE A 469 4.63 21.38 -36.54
N LEU A 470 4.49 22.33 -35.61
CA LEU A 470 3.77 23.59 -35.84
C LEU A 470 4.41 24.42 -36.95
N THR A 471 5.74 24.49 -37.01
CA THR A 471 6.46 25.21 -38.07
C THR A 471 6.20 24.59 -39.45
N THR A 472 6.08 23.26 -39.52
CA THR A 472 5.77 22.53 -40.76
C THR A 472 4.31 22.73 -41.16
N TYR A 473 3.38 22.48 -40.24
CA TYR A 473 1.95 22.67 -40.46
C TYR A 473 1.59 24.11 -40.82
N LYS A 474 2.23 25.13 -40.22
CA LYS A 474 2.03 26.53 -40.58
C LYS A 474 2.43 26.81 -42.04
N LYS A 475 3.57 26.27 -42.49
CA LYS A 475 4.03 26.39 -43.88
C LYS A 475 3.12 25.67 -44.88
N GLU A 476 2.58 24.52 -44.50
CA GLU A 476 1.79 23.67 -45.39
C GLU A 476 0.29 24.03 -45.40
N VAL A 477 -0.32 24.41 -44.28
CA VAL A 477 -1.74 24.83 -44.21
C VAL A 477 -1.97 26.17 -44.89
N THR A 478 -1.06 27.15 -44.75
CA THR A 478 -1.18 28.49 -45.37
C THR A 478 -1.55 28.45 -46.87
N PRO A 479 -0.83 27.72 -47.76
CA PRO A 479 -1.22 27.61 -49.17
C PRO A 479 -2.45 26.73 -49.41
N LEU A 480 -2.82 25.83 -48.50
CA LEU A 480 -4.03 25.01 -48.63
C LEU A 480 -5.31 25.81 -48.32
N VAL A 481 -5.29 26.67 -47.30
CA VAL A 481 -6.41 27.59 -46.99
C VAL A 481 -6.69 28.49 -48.20
N ARG A 482 -5.64 29.13 -48.75
CA ARG A 482 -5.74 29.95 -49.97
C ARG A 482 -6.20 29.15 -51.19
N ARG A 483 -5.81 27.87 -51.29
CA ARG A 483 -6.30 26.99 -52.37
C ARG A 483 -7.78 26.66 -52.18
N ILE A 484 -8.27 26.50 -50.95
CA ILE A 484 -9.69 26.37 -50.64
C ILE A 484 -10.47 27.63 -51.03
N GLU A 485 -9.99 28.85 -50.73
CA GLU A 485 -10.63 30.09 -51.20
C GLU A 485 -10.86 30.06 -52.72
N ASN A 486 -9.82 29.70 -53.49
CA ASN A 486 -9.88 29.56 -54.94
C ASN A 486 -10.86 28.45 -55.38
N TYR A 487 -10.92 27.29 -54.71
CA TYR A 487 -11.92 26.25 -55.04
C TYR A 487 -13.35 26.72 -54.75
N VAL A 488 -13.58 27.44 -53.66
CA VAL A 488 -14.89 27.99 -53.31
C VAL A 488 -15.33 29.05 -54.33
N GLU A 489 -14.43 29.91 -54.82
CA GLU A 489 -14.73 30.84 -55.91
C GLU A 489 -15.01 30.11 -57.23
N ASN A 490 -14.20 29.11 -57.60
CA ASN A 490 -14.42 28.32 -58.82
C ASN A 490 -15.75 27.53 -58.77
N LEU A 491 -16.13 26.96 -57.63
CA LEU A 491 -17.41 26.26 -57.45
C LEU A 491 -18.62 27.21 -57.44
N LYS A 492 -18.46 28.47 -57.03
CA LYS A 492 -19.47 29.53 -57.21
C LYS A 492 -19.62 29.92 -58.69
N ASN A 493 -18.51 30.04 -59.40
CA ASN A 493 -18.49 30.37 -60.84
C ASN A 493 -19.05 29.22 -61.71
N LEU A 494 -18.86 27.96 -61.30
CA LEU A 494 -19.46 26.75 -61.89
C LEU A 494 -20.85 26.47 -61.31
N GLY A 495 -21.71 27.48 -61.29
CA GLY A 495 -23.03 27.47 -60.65
C GLY A 495 -23.95 26.31 -61.08
N PRO A 496 -24.96 25.94 -60.26
CA PRO A 496 -25.76 24.74 -60.42
C PRO A 496 -26.72 24.84 -61.63
N GLY A 497 -26.19 24.58 -62.81
CA GLY A 497 -26.92 24.69 -64.08
C GLY A 497 -26.09 25.16 -65.26
N LEU A 498 -24.95 24.51 -65.55
CA LEU A 498 -24.36 24.64 -66.89
C LEU A 498 -25.20 23.78 -67.86
N GLU A 499 -26.04 24.43 -68.66
CA GLU A 499 -26.95 23.73 -69.58
C GLU A 499 -26.20 22.90 -70.62
N LYS A 500 -26.83 21.78 -71.01
CA LYS A 500 -26.31 20.85 -72.01
C LYS A 500 -26.37 21.51 -73.40
N PRO A 501 -25.24 21.71 -74.12
CA PRO A 501 -25.30 22.09 -75.52
C PRO A 501 -25.93 20.93 -76.34
N PRO A 502 -26.89 21.20 -77.24
CA PRO A 502 -27.50 20.13 -78.04
C PRO A 502 -26.61 19.70 -79.21
N ASN A 503 -26.31 18.40 -79.24
CA ASN A 503 -25.78 17.62 -80.38
C ASN A 503 -24.34 17.91 -80.87
N ALA A 504 -23.42 16.99 -80.53
CA ALA A 504 -22.38 16.50 -81.43
C ALA A 504 -22.00 15.06 -81.03
N ASP A 505 -21.58 14.25 -82.01
CA ASP A 505 -21.61 12.78 -82.06
C ASP A 505 -20.99 11.94 -80.93
N GLN A 506 -21.42 10.67 -80.90
CA GLN A 506 -20.92 9.58 -80.07
C GLN A 506 -19.48 9.17 -80.47
N GLY A 507 -18.49 9.60 -79.71
CA GLY A 507 -17.10 9.13 -79.78
C GLY A 507 -16.43 9.14 -78.41
N ASP A 508 -15.51 8.20 -78.14
CA ASP A 508 -14.95 7.97 -76.81
C ASP A 508 -14.13 9.17 -76.28
N ILE A 509 -14.77 9.98 -75.43
CA ILE A 509 -14.07 10.86 -74.49
C ILE A 509 -14.70 10.69 -73.11
N GLN A 510 -13.93 10.12 -72.19
CA GLN A 510 -14.30 9.91 -70.79
C GLN A 510 -14.19 11.23 -69.99
N VAL A 511 -15.00 12.23 -70.36
CA VAL A 511 -14.99 13.55 -69.69
C VAL A 511 -15.61 13.41 -68.31
N ALA A 512 -14.76 13.32 -67.29
CA ALA A 512 -15.18 13.50 -65.90
C ALA A 512 -15.83 14.88 -65.75
N ASN A 513 -16.98 14.96 -65.07
CA ASN A 513 -17.64 16.26 -64.82
C ASN A 513 -16.68 17.15 -64.01
N PRO A 514 -16.22 18.30 -64.53
CA PRO A 514 -15.19 19.11 -63.89
C PRO A 514 -15.61 19.59 -62.50
N ARG A 515 -16.91 19.86 -62.29
CA ARG A 515 -17.45 20.20 -60.98
C ARG A 515 -17.18 19.09 -59.95
N LYS A 516 -17.34 17.81 -60.33
CA LYS A 516 -17.09 16.68 -59.42
C LYS A 516 -15.60 16.48 -59.10
N SER A 517 -14.68 16.83 -60.00
CA SER A 517 -13.24 16.85 -59.67
C SER A 517 -12.97 17.90 -58.59
N LEU A 518 -13.47 19.13 -58.80
CA LEU A 518 -13.27 20.25 -57.88
C LEU A 518 -13.93 20.04 -56.51
N GLU A 519 -15.13 19.44 -56.46
CA GLU A 519 -15.78 19.05 -55.19
C GLU A 519 -14.99 17.94 -54.46
N GLN A 520 -14.42 16.97 -55.19
CA GLN A 520 -13.62 15.88 -54.62
C GLN A 520 -12.24 16.37 -54.12
N GLU A 521 -11.61 17.30 -54.85
CA GLU A 521 -10.38 17.98 -54.45
C GLU A 521 -10.61 18.89 -53.23
N TYR A 522 -11.70 19.66 -53.22
CA TYR A 522 -12.11 20.47 -52.07
C TYR A 522 -12.22 19.60 -50.80
N LEU A 523 -12.89 18.45 -50.88
CA LEU A 523 -13.06 17.53 -49.74
C LEU A 523 -11.74 16.94 -49.24
N ASP A 524 -10.78 16.64 -50.13
CA ASP A 524 -9.44 16.16 -49.74
C ASP A 524 -8.66 17.25 -48.97
N TYR A 525 -8.69 18.50 -49.42
CA TYR A 525 -8.04 19.61 -48.73
C TYR A 525 -8.76 20.00 -47.43
N GLU A 526 -10.09 20.01 -47.40
CA GLU A 526 -10.89 20.25 -46.19
C GLU A 526 -10.59 19.19 -45.13
N THR A 527 -10.59 17.91 -45.51
CA THR A 527 -10.24 16.78 -44.62
C THR A 527 -8.83 16.94 -44.05
N LYS A 528 -7.85 17.32 -44.87
CA LYS A 528 -6.46 17.53 -44.44
C LYS A 528 -6.34 18.70 -43.46
N ILE A 529 -6.96 19.84 -43.74
CA ILE A 529 -6.92 21.02 -42.88
C ILE A 529 -7.58 20.74 -41.52
N ILE A 530 -8.76 20.13 -41.51
CA ILE A 530 -9.46 19.76 -40.27
C ILE A 530 -8.65 18.74 -39.45
N ALA A 531 -8.06 17.73 -40.11
CA ALA A 531 -7.20 16.75 -39.44
C ALA A 531 -5.93 17.41 -38.84
N THR A 532 -5.29 18.33 -39.57
CA THR A 532 -4.15 19.11 -39.05
C THR A 532 -4.54 19.92 -37.82
N PHE A 533 -5.65 20.67 -37.87
CA PHE A 533 -6.11 21.46 -36.73
C PHE A 533 -6.44 20.58 -35.51
N SER A 534 -7.10 19.43 -35.72
CA SER A 534 -7.35 18.47 -34.63
C SER A 534 -6.07 17.95 -33.97
N ILE A 535 -5.00 17.73 -34.75
CA ILE A 535 -3.69 17.34 -34.22
C ILE A 535 -3.03 18.49 -33.45
N VAL A 536 -3.16 19.74 -33.93
CA VAL A 536 -2.73 20.94 -33.21
C VAL A 536 -3.45 21.07 -31.86
N ASP A 537 -4.76 20.81 -31.81
CA ASP A 537 -5.55 20.88 -30.56
C ASP A 537 -5.10 19.83 -29.54
N ASN A 538 -4.92 18.57 -29.96
CA ASN A 538 -4.37 17.50 -29.11
C ASN A 538 -2.98 17.89 -28.55
N MET A 539 -2.15 18.52 -29.37
CA MET A 539 -0.80 18.97 -29.00
C MET A 539 -0.83 20.17 -28.05
N LYS A 540 -1.81 21.08 -28.21
CA LYS A 540 -2.04 22.29 -27.39
C LYS A 540 -2.53 21.92 -25.99
N GLU A 541 -3.50 21.00 -25.90
CA GLU A 541 -3.97 20.42 -24.64
C GLU A 541 -2.80 19.77 -23.87
N HIS A 542 -2.03 18.91 -24.55
CA HIS A 542 -0.89 18.22 -23.95
C HIS A 542 0.20 19.19 -23.46
N PHE A 543 0.51 20.23 -24.24
CA PHE A 543 1.51 21.25 -23.87
C PHE A 543 1.10 22.04 -22.62
N GLN A 544 -0.19 22.41 -22.49
CA GLN A 544 -0.70 23.11 -21.31
C GLN A 544 -0.70 22.23 -20.05
N VAL A 545 -1.14 20.97 -20.19
CA VAL A 545 -1.14 19.97 -19.12
C VAL A 545 0.28 19.72 -18.60
N LEU A 546 1.26 19.59 -19.50
CA LEU A 546 2.68 19.41 -19.18
C LEU A 546 3.25 20.58 -18.36
N GLN A 547 3.12 21.81 -18.88
CA GLN A 547 3.62 23.03 -18.22
C GLN A 547 3.06 23.19 -16.80
N SER A 548 1.74 22.96 -16.62
CA SER A 548 1.08 23.14 -15.33
C SER A 548 1.62 22.26 -14.20
N LYS A 549 2.27 21.13 -14.51
CA LYS A 549 2.83 20.17 -13.54
C LYS A 549 4.28 20.44 -13.15
N LEU A 550 4.96 21.33 -13.86
CA LEU A 550 6.38 21.63 -13.70
C LEU A 550 6.67 23.09 -13.29
N GLU A 551 5.63 23.91 -13.14
CA GLU A 551 5.69 25.34 -12.77
C GLU A 551 6.61 26.20 -13.68
N LYS A 552 7.01 25.67 -14.84
CA LYS A 552 7.90 26.35 -15.78
C LYS A 552 7.20 27.47 -16.55
N LYS A 553 8.03 28.40 -17.01
CA LYS A 553 7.62 29.55 -17.82
C LYS A 553 7.52 29.15 -19.29
N ASP A 554 6.38 29.48 -19.90
CA ASP A 554 6.05 29.30 -21.32
C ASP A 554 7.26 29.36 -22.28
N ASP A 555 7.45 28.32 -23.11
CA ASP A 555 8.24 28.49 -24.34
C ASP A 555 7.44 29.34 -25.32
N ARG A 556 7.76 30.63 -25.26
CA ARG A 556 7.23 31.69 -26.10
C ARG A 556 7.27 31.33 -27.60
N ARG A 557 8.24 30.56 -28.07
CA ARG A 557 8.37 30.16 -29.49
C ARG A 557 7.22 29.23 -29.91
N VAL A 558 6.92 28.24 -29.07
CA VAL A 558 5.85 27.27 -29.30
C VAL A 558 4.48 27.95 -29.14
N LYS A 559 4.35 28.85 -28.16
CA LYS A 559 3.14 29.65 -27.95
C LYS A 559 2.80 30.56 -29.13
N GLU A 560 3.76 31.34 -29.61
CA GLU A 560 3.57 32.23 -30.79
C GLU A 560 3.19 31.41 -32.05
N LEU A 561 3.67 30.17 -32.18
CA LEU A 561 3.25 29.25 -33.24
C LEU A 561 1.82 28.69 -33.05
N PHE A 562 1.39 28.36 -31.83
CA PHE A 562 -0.02 28.00 -31.57
C PHE A 562 -0.95 29.18 -31.88
N ASP A 563 -0.59 30.39 -31.47
CA ASP A 563 -1.37 31.61 -31.74
C ASP A 563 -1.42 31.94 -33.23
N ASP A 564 -0.41 31.57 -34.03
CA ASP A 564 -0.43 31.72 -35.49
C ASP A 564 -1.24 30.62 -36.20
N MET A 565 -1.25 29.39 -35.69
CA MET A 565 -2.15 28.34 -36.20
C MET A 565 -3.61 28.66 -35.89
N GLU A 566 -3.91 29.30 -34.76
CA GLU A 566 -5.26 29.78 -34.42
C GLU A 566 -5.76 30.87 -35.38
N LYS A 567 -4.88 31.77 -35.85
CA LYS A 567 -5.21 32.75 -36.89
C LYS A 567 -5.52 32.06 -38.22
N LEU A 568 -4.72 31.08 -38.63
CA LEU A 568 -4.98 30.29 -39.84
C LEU A 568 -6.30 29.49 -39.75
N ARG A 569 -6.70 29.05 -38.55
CA ARG A 569 -8.04 28.47 -38.32
C ARG A 569 -9.13 29.50 -38.57
N GLN A 570 -9.01 30.69 -37.99
CA GLN A 570 -10.00 31.77 -38.16
C GLN A 570 -10.11 32.25 -39.62
N GLU A 571 -8.99 32.31 -40.36
CA GLU A 571 -8.97 32.54 -41.80
C GLU A 571 -9.75 31.45 -42.56
N PHE A 572 -9.52 30.17 -42.24
CA PHE A 572 -10.24 29.05 -42.87
C PHE A 572 -11.74 29.03 -42.53
N GLU A 573 -12.11 29.23 -41.27
CA GLU A 573 -13.51 29.21 -40.80
C GLU A 573 -14.34 30.40 -41.33
N ALA A 574 -13.68 31.49 -41.74
CA ALA A 574 -14.33 32.60 -42.44
C ALA A 574 -14.71 32.28 -43.90
N ILE A 575 -14.17 31.21 -44.49
CA ILE A 575 -14.47 30.80 -45.87
C ILE A 575 -15.81 30.05 -45.88
N ALA A 576 -16.87 30.69 -46.38
CA ALA A 576 -18.19 30.09 -46.47
C ALA A 576 -18.20 28.79 -47.31
N ARG A 577 -18.36 27.64 -46.64
CA ARG A 577 -18.40 26.29 -47.23
C ARG A 577 -19.42 26.21 -48.37
N PRO A 578 -19.03 25.74 -49.58
CA PRO A 578 -19.93 25.63 -50.72
C PRO A 578 -20.86 24.42 -50.58
N THR A 579 -22.01 24.45 -51.28
CA THR A 579 -22.89 23.28 -51.38
C THR A 579 -22.32 22.28 -52.39
N LEU A 580 -21.88 21.12 -51.90
CA LEU A 580 -21.26 20.06 -52.69
C LEU A 580 -22.33 19.07 -53.18
N GLU A 581 -22.46 18.88 -54.50
CA GLU A 581 -23.39 17.93 -55.08
C GLU A 581 -23.05 16.48 -54.71
N ILE A 582 -21.75 16.17 -54.54
CA ILE A 582 -21.26 14.85 -54.10
C ILE A 582 -21.84 14.43 -52.73
N GLU A 583 -22.12 15.37 -51.83
CA GLU A 583 -22.71 15.08 -50.51
C GLU A 583 -24.24 14.93 -50.56
N THR A 584 -24.90 15.28 -51.67
CA THR A 584 -26.36 15.25 -51.79
C THR A 584 -26.89 14.00 -52.49
N PRO A 585 -27.75 13.17 -51.86
CA PRO A 585 -28.35 12.00 -52.51
C PRO A 585 -29.45 12.43 -53.49
N SER A 586 -29.38 11.96 -54.75
CA SER A 586 -30.34 12.38 -55.78
C SER A 586 -31.70 11.66 -55.70
N PRO A 587 -32.83 12.34 -55.99
CA PRO A 587 -34.14 11.70 -56.01
C PRO A 587 -34.34 10.82 -57.26
N LYS A 588 -34.91 9.62 -57.08
CA LYS A 588 -35.41 8.81 -58.21
C LYS A 588 -36.69 9.45 -58.76
N SER A 589 -36.73 9.73 -60.07
CA SER A 589 -37.79 10.50 -60.71
C SER A 589 -39.02 9.68 -61.10
N VAL A 590 -40.17 10.36 -61.15
CA VAL A 590 -41.52 9.80 -61.32
C VAL A 590 -42.37 10.79 -62.14
N ALA A 591 -43.18 10.42 -63.13
CA ALA A 591 -43.22 9.21 -63.97
C ALA A 591 -44.08 9.53 -65.22
N SER A 592 -44.03 8.71 -66.28
CA SER A 592 -44.91 8.86 -67.45
C SER A 592 -46.00 7.78 -67.56
N SER A 593 -47.15 8.22 -68.04
CA SER A 593 -48.43 7.53 -68.26
C SER A 593 -49.01 8.09 -69.60
N PRO A 594 -50.09 7.56 -70.25
CA PRO A 594 -51.28 6.97 -69.61
C PRO A 594 -52.15 5.91 -70.37
N LYS A 595 -53.16 5.38 -69.65
CA LYS A 595 -54.51 4.93 -70.09
C LYS A 595 -54.72 3.70 -71.03
N ALA A 596 -55.13 2.57 -70.39
CA ALA A 596 -56.45 1.88 -70.50
C ALA A 596 -56.97 1.36 -71.87
N PRO A 597 -57.63 0.16 -71.96
CA PRO A 597 -58.74 -0.27 -71.07
C PRO A 597 -58.79 -1.75 -70.60
N LYS A 598 -59.89 -2.10 -69.90
CA LYS A 598 -60.31 -3.38 -69.27
C LYS A 598 -60.97 -4.38 -70.27
N PRO A 599 -61.39 -5.64 -69.94
CA PRO A 599 -61.67 -6.29 -68.61
C PRO A 599 -60.90 -7.63 -68.38
N SER A 600 -61.10 -8.49 -67.36
CA SER A 600 -62.28 -8.85 -66.50
C SER A 600 -61.89 -9.62 -65.21
N SER A 601 -62.82 -9.71 -64.21
CA SER A 601 -62.99 -10.73 -63.11
C SER A 601 -61.80 -11.24 -62.25
N SER A 602 -61.91 -11.50 -60.93
CA SER A 602 -63.02 -11.42 -59.95
C SER A 602 -62.54 -11.55 -58.48
N SER A 603 -63.38 -11.11 -57.51
CA SER A 603 -63.53 -11.60 -56.10
C SER A 603 -62.30 -11.69 -55.16
N MET A 604 -62.18 -10.85 -54.12
CA MET A 604 -62.59 -11.08 -52.68
C MET A 604 -61.55 -11.87 -51.84
N ASP A 605 -61.29 -11.60 -50.55
CA ASP A 605 -61.70 -10.48 -49.67
C ASP A 605 -60.68 -10.28 -48.50
N ALA A 606 -60.84 -9.22 -47.68
CA ALA A 606 -60.09 -8.95 -46.43
C ALA A 606 -60.97 -9.24 -45.18
N PRO A 607 -60.76 -8.79 -43.91
CA PRO A 607 -59.81 -7.85 -43.26
C PRO A 607 -58.76 -8.58 -42.35
N LEU A 608 -57.81 -7.98 -41.59
CA LEU A 608 -57.86 -6.98 -40.48
C LEU A 608 -58.81 -7.42 -39.32
N GLU A 609 -58.61 -7.06 -38.04
CA GLU A 609 -58.04 -5.82 -37.47
C GLU A 609 -57.64 -5.96 -35.96
N SER A 610 -56.99 -4.91 -35.43
CA SER A 610 -57.08 -4.33 -34.05
C SER A 610 -56.76 -5.13 -32.75
N THR A 611 -56.52 -4.52 -31.56
CA THR A 611 -55.66 -3.39 -31.08
C THR A 611 -55.61 -3.45 -29.53
N THR A 612 -54.55 -2.99 -28.82
CA THR A 612 -54.55 -2.43 -27.42
C THR A 612 -55.02 -3.32 -26.22
N THR A 613 -54.67 -3.13 -24.92
CA THR A 613 -53.51 -2.60 -24.14
C THR A 613 -53.73 -2.93 -22.63
N VAL A 614 -52.71 -2.72 -21.78
CA VAL A 614 -52.83 -2.26 -20.36
C VAL A 614 -53.21 -3.26 -19.24
N THR A 615 -52.16 -3.68 -18.51
CA THR A 615 -51.96 -3.61 -17.03
C THR A 615 -52.86 -4.38 -16.05
N GLN A 616 -52.28 -5.34 -15.29
CA GLN A 616 -52.03 -5.25 -13.82
C GLN A 616 -51.35 -6.52 -13.23
N LYS A 617 -50.60 -6.37 -12.12
CA LYS A 617 -50.07 -7.40 -11.18
C LYS A 617 -51.01 -7.48 -9.94
N PRO A 618 -50.85 -8.37 -8.90
CA PRO A 618 -49.73 -9.23 -8.50
C PRO A 618 -50.18 -10.73 -8.31
N ALA A 619 -49.54 -11.68 -7.59
CA ALA A 619 -48.39 -11.69 -6.67
C ALA A 619 -47.77 -13.12 -6.53
N VAL A 620 -46.48 -13.22 -6.12
CA VAL A 620 -45.81 -14.34 -5.37
C VAL A 620 -45.82 -15.75 -6.01
N SER A 621 -44.74 -16.55 -6.05
CA SER A 621 -43.36 -16.50 -5.48
C SER A 621 -42.31 -16.80 -6.59
N GLU A 622 -41.06 -17.33 -6.49
CA GLU A 622 -39.91 -17.55 -5.54
C GLU A 622 -38.67 -17.86 -6.45
N THR A 623 -37.40 -18.08 -6.06
CA THR A 623 -36.66 -18.19 -4.78
C THR A 623 -35.20 -17.76 -5.00
N ALA A 624 -34.53 -17.20 -3.98
CA ALA A 624 -33.06 -17.05 -3.82
C ALA A 624 -32.25 -16.22 -4.86
N PRO A 625 -31.11 -15.59 -4.47
CA PRO A 625 -30.35 -14.67 -5.34
C PRO A 625 -28.94 -15.16 -5.75
N THR A 626 -28.38 -14.54 -6.79
CA THR A 626 -26.94 -14.52 -7.11
C THR A 626 -26.42 -13.08 -7.20
N THR A 627 -25.14 -12.90 -6.87
CA THR A 627 -24.43 -11.62 -6.85
C THR A 627 -23.70 -11.34 -8.17
N THR A 628 -23.70 -10.09 -8.67
CA THR A 628 -22.44 -9.36 -8.97
C THR A 628 -22.64 -7.87 -9.26
N THR A 629 -21.55 -7.13 -9.05
CA THR A 629 -21.29 -5.71 -9.21
C THR A 629 -21.21 -5.22 -10.66
N ALA A 630 -21.69 -4.00 -10.93
CA ALA A 630 -21.08 -3.01 -11.84
C ALA A 630 -21.77 -1.65 -11.61
N GLY A 631 -21.12 -0.52 -11.89
CA GLY A 631 -21.68 0.81 -11.61
C GLY A 631 -21.45 1.85 -12.72
N SER A 632 -22.11 3.01 -12.60
CA SER A 632 -21.72 4.24 -13.30
C SER A 632 -22.31 5.49 -12.65
N SER A 633 -21.47 6.51 -12.51
CA SER A 633 -21.76 7.96 -12.39
C SER A 633 -23.15 8.43 -11.91
N ARG A 634 -23.18 9.05 -10.72
CA ARG A 634 -23.99 10.26 -10.47
C ARG A 634 -23.32 11.14 -9.42
N GLU A 635 -23.40 12.46 -9.59
CA GLU A 635 -22.88 13.43 -8.62
C GLU A 635 -23.66 13.36 -7.29
N PHE A 636 -22.97 13.50 -6.17
CA PHE A 636 -23.58 13.65 -4.84
C PHE A 636 -23.42 15.09 -4.36
N ASN A 637 -24.49 15.64 -3.79
CA ASN A 637 -24.60 17.05 -3.43
C ASN A 637 -24.50 17.21 -1.91
N HIS A 638 -23.30 17.54 -1.41
CA HIS A 638 -22.95 17.51 0.02
C HIS A 638 -23.81 18.42 0.92
N GLU A 639 -24.49 19.42 0.36
CA GLU A 639 -25.35 20.33 1.13
C GLU A 639 -26.68 19.68 1.58
N ALA A 640 -27.02 18.49 1.06
CA ALA A 640 -28.18 17.72 1.52
C ALA A 640 -27.91 16.88 2.77
N GLU A 641 -26.71 16.31 2.93
CA GLU A 641 -26.36 15.41 4.05
C GLU A 641 -26.16 16.18 5.36
N LEU A 642 -25.68 17.43 5.29
CA LEU A 642 -25.55 18.32 6.46
C LEU A 642 -26.91 18.62 7.12
N ALA A 643 -27.98 18.71 6.32
CA ALA A 643 -29.33 18.99 6.82
C ALA A 643 -29.98 17.80 7.57
N GLU A 644 -29.49 16.57 7.35
CA GLU A 644 -29.96 15.37 8.06
C GLU A 644 -29.20 15.18 9.40
N LEU A 645 -27.90 15.55 9.44
CA LEU A 645 -27.06 15.44 10.64
C LEU A 645 -27.35 16.50 11.73
N GLU A 646 -27.79 17.71 11.38
CA GLU A 646 -28.16 18.72 12.39
C GLU A 646 -29.45 18.37 13.17
N SER A 647 -30.22 17.36 12.73
CA SER A 647 -31.49 16.99 13.37
C SER A 647 -31.36 16.10 14.62
N GLU A 648 -30.21 15.47 14.90
CA GLU A 648 -30.08 14.52 16.04
C GLU A 648 -29.60 15.16 17.36
N PHE A 649 -28.95 16.33 17.35
CA PHE A 649 -28.40 16.96 18.58
C PHE A 649 -29.34 17.95 19.28
N GLY A 650 -30.50 17.43 19.71
CA GLY A 650 -31.62 18.18 20.29
C GLY A 650 -31.74 18.22 21.83
N LYS A 651 -30.75 18.79 22.55
CA LYS A 651 -30.85 19.30 23.95
C LYS A 651 -31.40 18.38 25.07
N VAL A 652 -30.53 18.05 26.03
CA VAL A 652 -30.89 18.16 27.47
C VAL A 652 -29.76 18.89 28.20
N ALA A 653 -30.10 19.93 28.96
CA ALA A 653 -29.16 20.61 29.85
C ALA A 653 -29.90 21.10 31.10
N ARG A 654 -29.43 20.66 32.28
CA ARG A 654 -29.48 21.43 33.53
C ARG A 654 -28.49 20.86 34.56
N ASP A 655 -27.46 21.65 34.80
CA ASP A 655 -26.78 21.95 36.07
C ASP A 655 -26.79 20.89 37.19
N TYR A 656 -25.60 20.51 37.66
CA TYR A 656 -25.25 20.74 39.06
C TYR A 656 -23.76 21.13 39.20
N THR A 657 -23.51 21.93 40.23
CA THR A 657 -22.28 22.60 40.67
C THR A 657 -20.97 21.81 40.59
N ALA A 658 -19.87 22.54 40.35
CA ALA A 658 -18.52 22.05 40.60
C ALA A 658 -18.12 22.24 42.08
N ASP A 659 -17.59 21.18 42.68
CA ASP A 659 -16.54 21.18 43.71
C ASP A 659 -16.04 19.73 43.89
N GLU A 660 -14.94 19.52 44.62
CA GLU A 660 -14.43 18.22 45.12
C GLU A 660 -14.14 17.10 44.09
N VAL A 661 -12.96 17.16 43.46
CA VAL A 661 -12.13 15.94 43.22
C VAL A 661 -10.67 16.25 43.55
N ASP A 662 -10.38 16.29 44.85
CA ASP A 662 -9.03 16.14 45.40
C ASP A 662 -9.08 15.00 46.45
N GLY A 663 -7.93 14.40 46.77
CA GLY A 663 -7.84 13.29 47.73
C GLY A 663 -8.17 11.91 47.16
N TRP A 664 -7.12 11.19 46.69
CA TRP A 664 -7.09 9.72 46.70
C TRP A 664 -6.05 9.27 47.73
N GLU A 665 -6.31 9.61 48.99
CA GLU A 665 -5.48 9.17 50.12
C GLU A 665 -5.67 7.67 50.38
N PHE A 666 -4.56 6.97 50.62
CA PHE A 666 -4.53 5.51 50.73
C PHE A 666 -4.34 5.07 52.19
N ASP A 667 -5.14 5.63 53.11
CA ASP A 667 -5.03 5.42 54.56
C ASP A 667 -6.39 5.10 55.22
N GLU A 668 -6.89 3.87 55.06
CA GLU A 668 -7.77 3.28 56.08
C GLU A 668 -7.68 1.73 56.11
N LEU A 669 -6.72 1.20 56.88
CA LEU A 669 -6.74 -0.21 57.32
C LEU A 669 -5.97 -0.47 58.65
N GLU A 670 -5.86 0.55 59.52
CA GLU A 670 -5.31 0.43 60.86
C GLU A 670 -6.40 0.64 61.93
N LYS A 671 -7.35 -0.31 62.05
CA LYS A 671 -8.37 -0.25 63.12
C LYS A 671 -9.10 -1.55 63.53
N GLU A 672 -8.57 -2.73 63.17
CA GLU A 672 -9.06 -4.01 63.71
C GLU A 672 -7.94 -4.78 64.44
N LEU A 673 -7.47 -4.22 65.57
CA LEU A 673 -6.76 -4.97 66.62
C LEU A 673 -6.88 -4.25 67.99
N GLN A 674 -8.03 -4.44 68.63
CA GLN A 674 -8.27 -4.31 70.08
C GLN A 674 -8.99 -5.57 70.56
#